data_AF-A0A8C6M1Q7-F1
#
_entry.id   AF-A0A8C6M1Q7-F1
#
_cell.length_a   1.000
_cell.length_b   1.000
_cell.length_c   1.000
_cell.angle_alpha   90.00
_cell.angle_beta   90.00
_cell.angle_gamma   90.00
#
_symmetry.space_group_name_H-M   'P 1'
#
loop_
_entity.id
_entity.type
_entity.pdbx_description
1 polymer ?
#
loop_
_entity_poly.entity_id
_entity_poly.type
_entity_poly.pdbx_seq_one_letter_code
_entity_poly.pdbx_strand_id
1 'polypeptide(L)'
;MSCLSTADRCVSSPGIDPPDADKEKSGILALQMKERDVPHSELIIALLSNAVAQFKKYKCPRMKSHLMVQMGEEYYHAKDYIKALKLLDYVMCDYRTERWWGLLTAILNTALCCAYLMASVKDYIIYSMELLGRASTLKEEQKSRIQKNLFRVLMNEVPEAEPECDPSSVSAARSLWTDRTALAGSNELTIEVQDYVPFIQCKAKFQSPSFHVDQSIQLQVFLRADCPHPVSFNKLAVSFSNQEYNQWCAAKSQGPDSLTLLPGKTKCCNFSFVAKTEDVGKKVEITGIELVLGSDSGRCVFLSWRGAGGDTASAQEALQASRSSRRWWRGLGARQELDWDSLTVQHSTMIISRIPKISVHLSHQPPVLKNEMYCICFTVQSQEAAVAQDIRLTAGLKPGQDANLGLATHVTLDGSSVCDDGAPALLTDVPLGDLKPGEKLERCVFVRCASTGPRVFLFQVAYSIDTEVEGRQIVCRCHKDEMVTIETVVPFEVSVKFVSTKFEPLEQVAVDIPFLLMTDLVSLSPWPLMLSSSSLQLLTLSSSTTQLQSQLQHVVIQTGECASECFCLRCPSGTNSANTVATGQYLVSWRRYAHGPLIQTTVSLPHVILESVPVYITADLPSFGRVRESFPVRYHIENRTALVQEVEIAVEPSDAFMFSGLKQVRLRILPGTQQQMLYNYYPLMAGYQTLPQLNVCLPRCPDSNSLALRRFLPQHIFVKPQGRQLDDTSIAAA
;
A
#
# COMPACT_ATOMS: atom_id res chain seq x y z
N MET A 1 33.72 69.30 -2.29
CA MET A 1 34.72 70.40 -2.37
C MET A 1 35.77 70.05 -3.44
N SER A 2 35.35 69.85 -4.70
CA SER A 2 36.25 69.44 -5.79
C SER A 2 35.54 69.57 -7.15
N CYS A 3 35.16 70.78 -7.55
CA CYS A 3 34.79 71.12 -8.93
C CYS A 3 35.02 72.63 -9.17
N LEU A 4 36.23 73.10 -8.85
CA LEU A 4 36.76 74.41 -9.28
C LEU A 4 38.25 74.20 -9.55
N SER A 5 38.60 73.49 -10.62
CA SER A 5 40.01 73.36 -11.07
C SER A 5 40.14 73.19 -12.58
N THR A 6 39.37 73.95 -13.36
CA THR A 6 39.61 74.08 -14.80
C THR A 6 39.34 75.52 -15.23
N ALA A 7 40.27 76.38 -14.87
CA ALA A 7 40.41 77.71 -15.45
C ALA A 7 41.90 78.09 -15.44
N ASP A 8 42.72 77.30 -16.14
CA ASP A 8 44.11 77.66 -16.43
C ASP A 8 44.46 77.16 -17.84
N ARG A 9 44.15 78.00 -18.82
CA ARG A 9 44.81 78.10 -20.13
C ARG A 9 44.30 79.35 -20.84
N CYS A 10 44.88 80.48 -20.45
CA CYS A 10 44.72 81.76 -21.13
C CYS A 10 45.29 81.70 -22.55
N VAL A 11 44.45 82.04 -23.52
CA VAL A 11 44.87 82.81 -24.69
C VAL A 11 44.98 84.26 -24.21
N SER A 12 46.11 84.89 -24.46
CA SER A 12 46.46 86.24 -24.03
C SER A 12 45.53 87.31 -24.62
N SER A 13 44.63 87.85 -23.79
CA SER A 13 43.95 89.14 -23.99
C SER A 13 44.32 90.07 -22.82
N PRO A 14 44.75 91.31 -23.06
CA PRO A 14 45.15 92.21 -21.98
C PRO A 14 43.92 92.83 -21.32
N GLY A 15 43.82 92.71 -20.00
CA GLY A 15 42.87 93.44 -19.16
C GLY A 15 41.67 92.61 -18.71
N ILE A 16 41.74 92.12 -17.47
CA ILE A 16 40.85 92.39 -16.32
C ILE A 16 41.53 91.64 -15.16
N ASP A 17 42.57 92.24 -14.57
CA ASP A 17 42.90 91.90 -13.19
C ASP A 17 41.81 92.54 -12.31
N PRO A 18 41.26 91.83 -11.32
CA PRO A 18 40.25 92.39 -10.44
C PRO A 18 40.84 93.64 -9.77
N PRO A 19 40.17 94.81 -9.83
CA PRO A 19 40.75 96.07 -9.35
C PRO A 19 41.00 96.10 -7.84
N ASP A 20 40.53 95.08 -7.09
CA ASP A 20 40.67 94.98 -5.64
C ASP A 20 40.46 93.52 -5.16
N ALA A 21 41.56 92.77 -5.01
CA ALA A 21 41.54 91.36 -4.61
C ALA A 21 40.91 91.13 -3.22
N ASP A 22 40.96 92.13 -2.32
CA ASP A 22 40.37 92.04 -0.99
C ASP A 22 38.83 92.21 -1.03
N LYS A 23 38.32 93.05 -1.95
CA LYS A 23 36.87 93.15 -2.19
C LYS A 23 36.31 91.92 -2.88
N GLU A 24 37.05 91.33 -3.82
CA GLU A 24 36.64 90.08 -4.44
C GLU A 24 36.59 88.95 -3.41
N LYS A 25 37.62 88.81 -2.57
CA LYS A 25 37.63 87.86 -1.47
C LYS A 25 36.47 88.08 -0.50
N SER A 26 36.16 89.34 -0.16
CA SER A 26 35.02 89.70 0.68
C SER A 26 33.67 89.40 0.01
N GLY A 27 33.57 89.62 -1.30
CA GLY A 27 32.39 89.29 -2.12
C GLY A 27 32.17 87.77 -2.21
N ILE A 28 33.22 86.99 -2.43
CA ILE A 28 33.18 85.52 -2.39
C ILE A 28 32.74 85.04 -1.00
N LEU A 29 33.27 85.63 0.07
CA LEU A 29 32.91 85.26 1.45
C LEU A 29 31.46 85.62 1.76
N ALA A 30 30.97 86.77 1.29
CA ALA A 30 29.56 87.17 1.41
C ALA A 30 28.62 86.26 0.61
N LEU A 31 29.01 85.83 -0.60
CA LEU A 31 28.26 84.85 -1.38
C LEU A 31 28.28 83.47 -0.70
N GLN A 32 29.41 83.03 -0.16
CA GLN A 32 29.50 81.80 0.63
C GLN A 32 28.63 81.85 1.89
N MET A 33 28.49 83.03 2.52
CA MET A 33 27.58 83.20 3.65
C MET A 33 26.11 83.15 3.23
N LYS A 34 25.73 83.81 2.12
CA LYS A 34 24.37 83.68 1.58
C LYS A 34 24.05 82.26 1.11
N GLU A 35 25.04 81.55 0.57
CA GLU A 35 24.90 80.17 0.12
C GLU A 35 24.65 79.20 1.28
N ARG A 36 25.12 79.53 2.50
CA ARG A 36 24.81 78.75 3.71
C ARG A 36 23.35 78.86 4.15
N ASP A 37 22.67 79.94 3.79
CA ASP A 37 21.26 80.17 4.14
C ASP A 37 20.29 79.46 3.17
N VAL A 38 20.80 78.90 2.07
CA VAL A 38 19.99 78.16 1.09
C VAL A 38 19.75 76.73 1.56
N PRO A 39 18.49 76.23 1.59
CA PRO A 39 18.17 74.86 1.99
C PRO A 39 18.47 73.86 0.86
N HIS A 40 19.77 73.64 0.59
CA HIS A 40 20.24 72.78 -0.50
C HIS A 40 19.66 71.37 -0.46
N SER A 41 19.61 70.74 0.72
CA SER A 41 19.07 69.38 0.86
C SER A 41 17.62 69.28 0.43
N GLU A 42 16.77 70.28 0.71
CA GLU A 42 15.35 70.24 0.31
C GLU A 42 15.19 70.32 -1.21
N LEU A 43 15.99 71.15 -1.88
CA LEU A 43 16.00 71.27 -3.34
C LEU A 43 16.48 69.97 -3.99
N ILE A 44 17.55 69.37 -3.46
CA ILE A 44 18.09 68.10 -3.96
C ILE A 44 17.06 66.98 -3.79
N ILE A 45 16.43 66.86 -2.62
CA ILE A 45 15.38 65.88 -2.33
C ILE A 45 14.20 66.01 -3.32
N ALA A 46 13.77 67.24 -3.63
CA ALA A 46 12.68 67.47 -4.57
C ALA A 46 13.03 66.97 -5.99
N LEU A 47 14.26 67.24 -6.44
CA LEU A 47 14.77 66.76 -7.74
C LEU A 47 14.90 65.23 -7.77
N LEU A 48 15.45 64.63 -6.71
CA LEU A 48 15.57 63.18 -6.59
C LEU A 48 14.20 62.49 -6.57
N SER A 49 13.21 63.06 -5.88
CA SER A 49 11.83 62.55 -5.87
C SER A 49 11.22 62.53 -7.27
N ASN A 50 11.40 63.60 -8.05
CA ASN A 50 10.97 63.66 -9.45
C ASN A 50 11.68 62.61 -10.32
N ALA A 51 12.99 62.42 -10.12
CA ALA A 51 13.75 61.40 -10.84
C ALA A 51 13.26 59.98 -10.50
N VAL A 52 13.03 59.67 -9.22
CA VAL A 52 12.46 58.39 -8.76
C VAL A 52 11.11 58.12 -9.42
N ALA A 53 10.23 59.13 -9.53
CA ALA A 53 8.94 59.00 -10.19
C ALA A 53 9.07 58.64 -11.68
N GLN A 54 10.03 59.24 -12.39
CA GLN A 54 10.30 58.91 -13.79
C GLN A 54 10.82 57.47 -13.92
N PHE A 55 11.84 57.07 -13.16
CA PHE A 55 12.39 55.70 -13.25
C PHE A 55 11.39 54.63 -12.78
N LYS A 56 10.45 54.97 -11.88
CA LYS A 56 9.31 54.12 -11.55
C LYS A 56 8.37 53.94 -12.76
N LYS A 57 8.07 55.00 -13.51
CA LYS A 57 7.24 54.96 -14.73
C LYS A 57 7.87 54.09 -15.82
N TYR A 58 9.19 54.18 -16.00
CA TYR A 58 9.93 53.40 -17.00
C TYR A 58 10.35 51.99 -16.54
N LYS A 59 9.91 51.55 -15.35
CA LYS A 59 10.19 50.21 -14.78
C LYS A 59 11.69 49.89 -14.68
N CYS A 60 12.49 50.84 -14.20
CA CYS A 60 13.93 50.67 -13.96
C CYS A 60 14.22 50.51 -12.45
N PRO A 61 14.10 49.29 -11.87
CA PRO A 61 14.13 49.10 -10.42
C PRO A 61 15.48 49.46 -9.79
N ARG A 62 16.60 49.10 -10.41
CA ARG A 62 17.94 49.39 -9.84
C ARG A 62 18.26 50.88 -9.77
N MET A 63 17.94 51.62 -10.83
CA MET A 63 18.16 53.07 -10.85
C MET A 63 17.22 53.78 -9.86
N LYS A 64 15.97 53.32 -9.76
CA LYS A 64 15.02 53.77 -8.74
C LYS A 64 15.61 53.56 -7.33
N SER A 65 16.11 52.37 -7.01
CA SER A 65 16.67 52.07 -5.69
C SER A 65 17.93 52.90 -5.42
N HIS A 66 18.82 53.09 -6.40
CA HIS A 66 19.98 53.98 -6.26
C HIS A 66 19.60 55.43 -5.92
N LEU A 67 18.63 56.01 -6.64
CA LEU A 67 18.14 57.36 -6.37
C LEU A 67 17.42 57.46 -5.01
N MET A 68 16.72 56.41 -4.59
CA MET A 68 16.11 56.36 -3.25
C MET A 68 17.17 56.35 -2.14
N VAL A 69 18.33 55.72 -2.36
CA VAL A 69 19.46 55.76 -1.41
C VAL A 69 20.05 57.15 -1.33
N GLN A 70 20.36 57.78 -2.46
CA GLN A 70 20.84 59.17 -2.49
C GLN A 70 19.86 60.12 -1.80
N MET A 71 18.56 59.93 -2.04
CA MET A 71 17.53 60.72 -1.36
C MET A 71 17.49 60.47 0.15
N GLY A 72 17.70 59.22 0.59
CA GLY A 72 17.82 58.86 2.00
C GLY A 72 19.05 59.48 2.69
N GLU A 73 20.20 59.51 2.01
CA GLU A 73 21.42 60.18 2.48
C GLU A 73 21.22 61.70 2.60
N GLU A 74 20.52 62.31 1.65
CA GLU A 74 20.16 63.73 1.73
C GLU A 74 19.18 64.02 2.86
N TYR A 75 18.21 63.14 3.13
CA TYR A 75 17.35 63.25 4.32
C TYR A 75 18.15 63.13 5.63
N TYR A 76 19.19 62.30 5.67
CA TYR A 76 20.11 62.23 6.81
C TYR A 76 20.85 63.57 7.02
N HIS A 77 21.37 64.17 5.95
CA HIS A 77 22.01 65.49 6.02
C HIS A 77 21.04 66.61 6.42
N ALA A 78 19.78 66.52 6.00
CA ALA A 78 18.68 67.40 6.42
C ALA A 78 18.21 67.18 7.87
N LYS A 79 18.81 66.23 8.61
CA LYS A 79 18.43 65.83 9.98
C LYS A 79 17.01 65.24 10.12
N ASP A 80 16.38 64.84 9.02
CA ASP A 80 15.10 64.11 9.01
C ASP A 80 15.36 62.59 8.96
N TYR A 81 15.83 62.07 10.10
CA TYR A 81 16.27 60.67 10.23
C TYR A 81 15.12 59.67 10.05
N ILE A 82 13.87 60.06 10.33
CA ILE A 82 12.70 59.19 10.19
C ILE A 82 12.42 58.91 8.72
N LYS A 83 12.43 59.95 7.86
CA LYS A 83 12.24 59.77 6.42
C LYS A 83 13.43 59.06 5.78
N ALA A 84 14.65 59.35 6.25
CA ALA A 84 15.85 58.64 5.83
C ALA A 84 15.70 57.12 6.07
N LEU A 85 15.43 56.69 7.31
CA LEU A 85 15.27 55.26 7.62
C LEU A 85 14.19 54.58 6.78
N LYS A 86 13.01 55.20 6.64
CA LYS A 86 11.90 54.61 5.85
C LYS A 86 12.29 54.34 4.40
N LEU A 87 13.06 55.24 3.78
CA LEU A 87 13.53 55.06 2.41
C LEU A 87 14.63 54.01 2.31
N LEU A 88 15.58 54.04 3.25
CA LEU A 88 16.67 53.09 3.30
C LEU A 88 16.15 51.66 3.55
N ASP A 89 15.22 51.46 4.49
CA ASP A 89 14.62 50.15 4.81
C ASP A 89 13.95 49.50 3.59
N TYR A 90 13.26 50.32 2.78
CA TYR A 90 12.65 49.85 1.54
C TYR A 90 13.70 49.28 0.58
N VAL A 91 14.82 49.97 0.42
CA VAL A 91 15.90 49.54 -0.48
C VAL A 91 16.72 48.39 0.11
N MET A 92 16.90 48.35 1.43
CA MET A 92 17.61 47.27 2.12
C MET A 92 16.96 45.92 1.84
N CYS A 93 15.64 45.83 1.77
CA CYS A 93 14.92 44.60 1.42
C CYS A 93 15.33 44.05 0.04
N ASP A 94 15.39 44.92 -0.97
CA ASP A 94 15.84 44.55 -2.32
C ASP A 94 17.31 44.09 -2.29
N TYR A 95 18.18 44.80 -1.56
CA TYR A 95 19.60 44.47 -1.48
C TYR A 95 19.91 43.19 -0.71
N ARG A 96 19.14 42.86 0.32
CA ARG A 96 19.19 41.55 1.01
C ARG A 96 18.85 40.42 0.04
N THR A 97 17.75 40.57 -0.69
CA THR A 97 17.25 39.57 -1.63
C THR A 97 18.21 39.36 -2.81
N GLU A 98 18.77 40.45 -3.36
CA GLU A 98 19.74 40.41 -4.46
C GLU A 98 21.19 40.15 -4.01
N ARG A 99 21.47 40.12 -2.70
CA ARG A 99 22.79 39.88 -2.07
C ARG A 99 23.86 40.92 -2.43
N TRP A 100 23.47 42.19 -2.56
CA TRP A 100 24.42 43.31 -2.76
C TRP A 100 25.08 43.72 -1.44
N TRP A 101 25.88 42.83 -0.84
CA TRP A 101 26.47 42.97 0.49
C TRP A 101 27.21 44.28 0.74
N GLY A 102 27.99 44.76 -0.24
CA GLY A 102 28.70 46.03 -0.10
C GLY A 102 27.76 47.24 -0.03
N LEU A 103 26.75 47.29 -0.90
CA LEU A 103 25.74 48.37 -0.91
C LEU A 103 24.86 48.30 0.34
N LEU A 104 24.46 47.08 0.74
CA LEU A 104 23.71 46.86 1.98
C LEU A 104 24.51 47.32 3.20
N THR A 105 25.80 46.98 3.29
CA THR A 105 26.67 47.40 4.40
C THR A 105 26.79 48.92 4.47
N ALA A 106 26.94 49.61 3.34
CA ALA A 106 27.01 51.07 3.30
C ALA A 106 25.73 51.72 3.86
N ILE A 107 24.56 51.27 3.38
CA ILE A 107 23.27 51.79 3.82
C ILE A 107 22.97 51.44 5.28
N LEU A 108 23.34 50.24 5.73
CA LEU A 108 23.19 49.83 7.12
C LEU A 108 24.04 50.69 8.07
N ASN A 109 25.23 51.16 7.67
CA ASN A 109 26.00 52.11 8.48
C ASN A 109 25.26 53.45 8.61
N THR A 110 24.76 54.00 7.51
CA THR A 110 23.95 55.24 7.55
C THR A 110 22.70 55.05 8.41
N ALA A 111 22.02 53.91 8.28
CA ALA A 111 20.84 53.57 9.08
C ALA A 111 21.17 53.38 10.57
N LEU A 112 22.33 52.79 10.91
CA LEU A 112 22.81 52.68 12.28
C LEU A 112 23.05 54.06 12.89
N CYS A 113 23.65 54.99 12.15
CA CYS A 113 23.82 56.38 12.57
C CYS A 113 22.47 57.09 12.79
N CYS A 114 21.51 56.94 11.87
CA CYS A 114 20.13 57.43 12.05
C CYS A 114 19.49 56.86 13.34
N ALA A 115 19.59 55.55 13.54
CA ALA A 115 19.00 54.88 14.70
C ALA A 115 19.65 55.34 16.02
N TYR A 116 20.97 55.57 16.02
CA TYR A 116 21.69 56.17 17.14
C TYR A 116 21.19 57.60 17.44
N LEU A 117 21.11 58.45 16.42
CA LEU A 117 20.73 59.86 16.57
C LEU A 117 19.29 60.03 17.05
N MET A 118 18.41 59.10 16.71
CA MET A 118 17.01 59.06 17.18
C MET A 118 16.82 58.31 18.50
N ALA A 119 17.86 57.68 19.05
CA ALA A 119 17.76 56.73 20.16
C ALA A 119 16.69 55.64 19.95
N SER A 120 16.57 55.13 18.71
CA SER A 120 15.68 54.00 18.38
C SER A 120 16.33 52.68 18.75
N VAL A 121 15.99 52.14 19.91
CA VAL A 121 16.59 50.92 20.47
C VAL A 121 16.40 49.71 19.54
N LYS A 122 15.19 49.50 19.02
CA LYS A 122 14.86 48.35 18.19
C LYS A 122 15.67 48.34 16.89
N ASP A 123 15.64 49.46 16.16
CA ASP A 123 16.32 49.58 14.86
C ASP A 123 17.83 49.52 15.05
N TYR A 124 18.36 50.16 16.10
CA TYR A 124 19.79 50.11 16.42
C TYR A 124 20.27 48.68 16.69
N ILE A 125 19.50 47.87 17.43
CA ILE A 125 19.82 46.45 17.66
C ILE A 125 19.78 45.65 16.35
N ILE A 126 18.74 45.81 15.54
CA ILE A 126 18.59 45.08 14.27
C ILE A 126 19.76 45.39 13.33
N TYR A 127 20.06 46.67 13.08
CA TYR A 127 21.15 47.07 12.20
C TYR A 127 22.51 46.67 12.76
N SER A 128 22.71 46.75 14.08
CA SER A 128 23.93 46.23 14.72
C SER A 128 24.09 44.73 14.48
N MET A 129 23.01 43.95 14.64
CA MET A 129 23.04 42.51 14.45
C MET A 129 23.38 42.11 13.01
N GLU A 130 22.87 42.86 12.03
CA GLU A 130 23.11 42.61 10.60
C GLU A 130 24.52 43.05 10.18
N LEU A 131 25.00 44.21 10.67
CA LEU A 131 26.38 44.69 10.44
C LEU A 131 27.46 43.81 11.08
N LEU A 132 27.12 43.11 12.17
CA LEU A 132 27.99 42.11 12.77
C LEU A 132 28.01 40.79 12.00
N GLY A 133 26.99 40.55 11.16
CA GLY A 133 26.80 39.29 10.48
C GLY A 133 27.81 39.03 9.35
N ARG A 134 27.70 37.82 8.79
CA ARG A 134 28.53 37.38 7.65
C ARG A 134 28.29 38.16 6.37
N ALA A 135 27.11 38.76 6.21
CA ALA A 135 26.74 39.57 5.05
C ALA A 135 27.45 40.94 5.03
N SER A 136 28.08 41.34 6.14
CA SER A 136 28.74 42.63 6.28
C SER A 136 30.19 42.61 5.81
N THR A 137 30.55 43.61 4.99
CA THR A 137 31.92 43.81 4.47
C THR A 137 32.81 44.64 5.41
N LEU A 138 32.35 44.93 6.63
CA LEU A 138 33.11 45.70 7.62
C LEU A 138 34.37 44.97 8.09
N LYS A 139 35.40 45.74 8.45
CA LYS A 139 36.62 45.21 9.08
C LYS A 139 36.35 44.78 10.53
N GLU A 140 37.19 43.90 11.07
CA GLU A 140 37.03 43.38 12.44
C GLU A 140 37.04 44.49 13.51
N GLU A 141 37.86 45.52 13.37
CA GLU A 141 37.89 46.67 14.30
C GLU A 141 36.53 47.39 14.36
N GLN A 142 35.89 47.58 13.22
CA GLN A 142 34.57 48.20 13.12
C GLN A 142 33.49 47.28 13.71
N LYS A 143 33.54 45.97 13.40
CA LYS A 143 32.62 44.98 14.00
C LYS A 143 32.79 44.89 15.52
N SER A 144 34.02 44.95 16.03
CA SER A 144 34.34 44.98 17.47
C SER A 144 33.68 46.16 18.17
N ARG A 145 33.79 47.37 17.59
CA ARG A 145 33.16 48.58 18.12
C ARG A 145 31.63 48.45 18.16
N ILE A 146 31.01 48.04 17.05
CA ILE A 146 29.55 47.83 16.96
C ILE A 146 29.08 46.79 17.98
N GLN A 147 29.85 45.70 18.16
CA GLN A 147 29.52 44.66 19.13
C GLN A 147 29.55 45.17 20.57
N LYS A 148 30.56 45.97 20.93
CA LYS A 148 30.65 46.60 22.26
C LYS A 148 29.45 47.52 22.51
N ASN A 149 29.09 48.33 21.52
CA ASN A 149 27.91 49.19 21.61
C ASN A 149 26.61 48.39 21.74
N LEU A 150 26.44 47.31 20.97
CA LEU A 150 25.28 46.42 21.08
C LEU A 150 25.17 45.83 22.50
N PHE A 151 26.27 45.37 23.08
CA PHE A 151 26.25 44.85 24.45
C PHE A 151 25.92 45.91 25.50
N ARG A 152 26.43 47.15 25.36
CA ARG A 152 26.01 48.26 26.23
C ARG A 152 24.50 48.50 26.14
N VAL A 153 23.95 48.53 24.92
CA VAL A 153 22.52 48.69 24.68
C VAL A 153 21.70 47.55 25.29
N LEU A 154 22.20 46.30 25.24
CA LEU A 154 21.57 45.15 25.89
C LEU A 154 21.65 45.21 27.43
N MET A 155 22.71 45.80 27.99
CA MET A 155 22.85 46.04 29.44
C MET A 155 22.13 47.31 29.92
N ASN A 156 21.32 47.95 29.06
CA ASN A 156 20.64 49.21 29.32
C ASN A 156 21.60 50.39 29.63
N GLU A 157 22.78 50.38 29.02
CA GLU A 157 23.77 51.45 29.04
C GLU A 157 23.73 52.29 27.74
N VAL A 158 24.29 53.50 27.80
CA VAL A 158 24.34 54.41 26.65
C VAL A 158 25.47 54.00 25.67
N PRO A 159 25.19 53.78 24.38
CA PRO A 159 26.22 53.44 23.39
C PRO A 159 27.18 54.61 23.11
N GLU A 160 28.42 54.30 22.73
CA GLU A 160 29.37 55.29 22.20
C GLU A 160 28.88 55.84 20.86
N ALA A 161 29.26 57.08 20.54
CA ALA A 161 28.86 57.74 19.30
C ALA A 161 29.34 56.97 18.07
N GLU A 162 28.45 56.80 17.10
CA GLU A 162 28.80 56.23 15.81
C GLU A 162 29.73 57.18 15.02
N PRO A 163 30.68 56.65 14.23
CA PRO A 163 31.53 57.46 13.36
C PRO A 163 30.67 58.18 12.32
N GLU A 164 31.12 59.34 11.84
CA GLU A 164 30.42 60.16 10.84
C GLU A 164 29.15 60.89 11.32
N CYS A 165 28.80 60.79 12.60
CA CYS A 165 27.76 61.64 13.20
C CYS A 165 28.26 63.07 13.49
N ASP A 166 27.41 64.06 13.25
CA ASP A 166 27.69 65.47 13.55
C ASP A 166 27.79 65.72 15.07
N PRO A 167 28.83 66.42 15.59
CA PRO A 167 29.04 66.61 17.02
C PRO A 167 27.87 67.26 17.77
N SER A 168 27.14 68.18 17.13
CA SER A 168 25.99 68.86 17.76
C SER A 168 24.78 67.93 17.90
N SER A 169 24.63 67.02 16.94
CA SER A 169 23.56 66.02 16.94
C SER A 169 23.87 64.88 17.91
N VAL A 170 25.15 64.54 18.12
CA VAL A 170 25.60 63.53 19.09
C VAL A 170 25.28 63.94 20.53
N SER A 171 25.45 65.21 20.91
CA SER A 171 25.09 65.66 22.27
C SER A 171 23.60 65.52 22.54
N ALA A 172 22.75 65.85 21.55
CA ALA A 172 21.30 65.69 21.65
C ALA A 172 20.88 64.20 21.66
N ALA A 173 21.54 63.36 20.85
CA ALA A 173 21.31 61.92 20.86
C ALA A 173 21.66 61.30 22.22
N ARG A 174 22.77 61.73 22.84
CA ARG A 174 23.20 61.21 24.16
C ARG A 174 22.18 61.52 25.26
N SER A 175 21.55 62.71 25.26
CA SER A 175 20.47 63.00 26.20
C SER A 175 19.26 62.10 25.95
N LEU A 176 18.87 61.89 24.68
CA LEU A 176 17.77 60.97 24.34
C LEU A 176 18.03 59.53 24.80
N TRP A 177 19.25 59.02 24.61
CA TRP A 177 19.62 57.70 25.12
C TRP A 177 19.57 57.62 26.63
N THR A 178 20.03 58.66 27.34
CA THR A 178 19.99 58.72 28.80
C THR A 178 18.55 58.67 29.33
N ASP A 179 17.64 59.43 28.71
CA ASP A 179 16.22 59.41 29.04
C ASP A 179 15.62 58.02 28.80
N ARG A 180 15.97 57.37 27.68
CA ARG A 180 15.52 56.01 27.34
C ARG A 180 16.06 54.94 28.27
N THR A 181 17.28 55.10 28.79
CA THR A 181 17.83 54.18 29.81
C THR A 181 17.18 54.36 31.17
N ALA A 182 16.71 55.58 31.49
CA ALA A 182 16.03 55.90 32.75
C ALA A 182 14.54 55.51 32.77
N LEU A 183 13.90 55.40 31.61
CA LEU A 183 12.52 54.92 31.47
C LEU A 183 12.40 53.41 31.77
N ALA A 184 11.67 53.05 32.82
CA ALA A 184 11.31 51.67 33.18
C ALA A 184 10.22 51.08 32.26
N GLY A 185 10.42 51.17 30.94
CA GLY A 185 9.51 50.62 29.93
C GLY A 185 9.72 49.11 29.70
N SER A 186 8.89 48.51 28.84
CA SER A 186 9.09 47.13 28.38
C SER A 186 10.48 46.99 27.74
N ASN A 187 11.34 46.23 28.41
CA ASN A 187 12.69 45.93 27.99
C ASN A 187 12.75 44.68 27.08
N GLU A 188 11.59 44.15 26.69
CA GLU A 188 11.45 42.98 25.83
C GLU A 188 11.28 43.38 24.36
N LEU A 189 12.11 42.82 23.50
CA LEU A 189 12.14 43.11 22.06
C LEU A 189 12.17 41.80 21.29
N THR A 190 11.14 41.54 20.48
CA THR A 190 11.11 40.39 19.58
C THR A 190 11.54 40.78 18.18
N ILE A 191 12.49 40.02 17.62
CA ILE A 191 13.03 40.19 16.28
C ILE A 191 12.79 38.89 15.51
N GLU A 192 12.00 38.98 14.43
CA GLU A 192 11.83 37.89 13.48
C GLU A 192 13.00 37.85 12.51
N VAL A 193 13.75 36.75 12.50
CA VAL A 193 15.02 36.66 11.76
C VAL A 193 14.83 36.46 10.26
N GLN A 194 13.62 36.17 9.79
CA GLN A 194 13.36 35.81 8.39
C GLN A 194 13.73 36.94 7.42
N ASP A 195 13.55 38.18 7.86
CA ASP A 195 13.72 39.37 7.03
C ASP A 195 15.13 39.97 7.09
N TYR A 196 16.03 39.41 7.91
CA TYR A 196 17.37 39.94 8.19
C TYR A 196 18.44 38.85 8.12
N VAL A 197 19.71 39.24 7.99
CA VAL A 197 20.86 38.33 8.07
C VAL A 197 21.68 38.62 9.35
N PRO A 198 21.26 38.14 10.53
CA PRO A 198 21.94 38.45 11.79
C PRO A 198 23.28 37.70 11.92
N PHE A 199 24.08 38.11 12.90
CA PHE A 199 25.34 37.46 13.23
C PHE A 199 25.21 36.08 13.91
N ILE A 200 24.03 35.72 14.40
CA ILE A 200 23.76 34.39 14.97
C ILE A 200 23.00 33.57 13.93
N GLN A 201 23.62 32.48 13.49
CA GLN A 201 22.99 31.51 12.62
C GLN A 201 22.43 30.33 13.42
N CYS A 202 21.31 29.79 12.96
CA CYS A 202 20.61 28.67 13.60
C CYS A 202 20.23 27.62 12.56
N LYS A 203 20.54 26.35 12.85
CA LYS A 203 20.07 25.17 12.10
C LYS A 203 19.61 24.11 13.09
N ALA A 204 18.42 23.56 12.89
CA ALA A 204 17.94 22.41 13.68
C ALA A 204 17.76 21.17 12.81
N LYS A 205 18.03 20.01 13.40
CA LYS A 205 17.78 18.72 12.76
C LYS A 205 17.30 17.69 13.77
N PHE A 206 16.22 16.99 13.44
CA PHE A 206 15.98 15.67 14.00
C PHE A 206 17.09 14.72 13.53
N GLN A 207 17.50 13.80 14.40
CA GLN A 207 18.59 12.86 14.07
C GLN A 207 18.18 11.82 13.02
N SER A 208 16.89 11.49 12.94
CA SER A 208 16.31 10.51 12.02
C SER A 208 15.00 11.04 11.42
N PRO A 209 14.65 10.74 10.15
CA PRO A 209 13.38 11.15 9.52
C PRO A 209 12.14 10.46 10.12
N SER A 210 12.35 9.38 10.84
CA SER A 210 11.31 8.71 11.62
C SER A 210 11.88 8.10 12.89
N PHE A 211 11.06 8.08 13.94
CA PHE A 211 11.36 7.40 15.20
C PHE A 211 10.20 6.47 15.56
N HIS A 212 10.53 5.28 16.06
CA HIS A 212 9.51 4.43 16.68
C HIS A 212 9.04 5.07 17.98
N VAL A 213 7.75 4.88 18.30
CA VAL A 213 7.13 5.44 19.51
C VAL A 213 7.82 5.00 20.81
N ASP A 214 8.50 3.85 20.80
CA ASP A 214 9.27 3.31 21.92
C ASP A 214 10.75 3.76 21.93
N GLN A 215 11.10 4.78 21.15
CA GLN A 215 12.41 5.40 21.13
C GLN A 215 12.34 6.87 21.56
N SER A 216 13.41 7.34 22.17
CA SER A 216 13.58 8.77 22.45
C SER A 216 13.86 9.53 21.15
N ILE A 217 13.05 10.55 20.87
CA ILE A 217 13.24 11.45 19.74
C ILE A 217 14.40 12.37 20.06
N GLN A 218 15.45 12.30 19.25
CA GLN A 218 16.64 13.15 19.40
C GLN A 218 16.59 14.34 18.42
N LEU A 219 16.69 15.54 18.97
CA LEU A 219 16.75 16.81 18.24
C LEU A 219 18.06 17.53 18.56
N GLN A 220 18.71 18.06 17.53
CA GLN A 220 19.92 18.86 17.67
C GLN A 220 19.70 20.27 17.11
N VAL A 221 20.03 21.30 17.89
CA VAL A 221 20.03 22.69 17.47
C VAL A 221 21.46 23.20 17.43
N PHE A 222 21.91 23.62 16.26
CA PHE A 222 23.23 24.16 16.00
C PHE A 222 23.17 25.68 15.92
N LEU A 223 24.01 26.32 16.71
CA LEU A 223 24.17 27.77 16.74
C LEU A 223 25.60 28.15 16.34
N ARG A 224 25.77 29.20 15.55
CA ARG A 224 27.07 29.74 15.16
C ARG A 224 27.02 31.26 15.18
N ALA A 225 28.03 31.91 15.76
CA ALA A 225 28.13 33.36 15.81
C ALA A 225 29.30 33.85 14.94
N ASP A 226 29.03 34.80 14.04
CA ASP A 226 30.02 35.37 13.11
C ASP A 226 30.71 36.65 13.65
N CYS A 227 30.39 37.05 14.89
CA CYS A 227 30.91 38.26 15.53
C CYS A 227 32.31 38.06 16.16
N PRO A 228 33.09 39.14 16.36
CA PRO A 228 34.48 39.04 16.82
C PRO A 228 34.65 38.62 18.29
N HIS A 229 33.69 38.88 19.18
CA HIS A 229 33.75 38.50 20.60
C HIS A 229 32.67 37.47 20.98
N PRO A 230 32.86 36.70 22.06
CA PRO A 230 31.86 35.75 22.54
C PRO A 230 30.51 36.40 22.89
N VAL A 231 29.42 35.65 22.67
CA VAL A 231 28.05 36.12 22.95
C VAL A 231 27.35 35.11 23.85
N SER A 232 26.89 35.57 25.02
CA SER A 232 26.07 34.78 25.93
C SER A 232 24.59 34.92 25.60
N PHE A 233 23.83 33.84 25.81
CA PHE A 233 22.37 33.82 25.68
C PHE A 233 21.73 33.15 26.90
N ASN A 234 20.51 33.54 27.25
CA ASN A 234 19.86 33.09 28.48
C ASN A 234 18.97 31.88 28.28
N LYS A 235 18.35 31.78 27.11
CA LYS A 235 17.35 30.75 26.83
C LYS A 235 17.40 30.37 25.36
N LEU A 236 17.25 29.08 25.09
CA LEU A 236 16.99 28.52 23.78
C LEU A 236 15.76 27.63 23.89
N ALA A 237 14.73 27.87 23.10
CA ALA A 237 13.51 27.06 23.08
C ALA A 237 13.14 26.68 21.64
N VAL A 238 12.59 25.47 21.48
CA VAL A 238 12.07 24.98 20.21
C VAL A 238 10.57 24.76 20.33
N SER A 239 9.83 25.27 19.36
CA SER A 239 8.39 25.11 19.22
C SER A 239 8.08 24.08 18.13
N PHE A 240 7.13 23.20 18.40
CA PHE A 240 6.69 22.15 17.47
C PHE A 240 5.24 22.33 17.03
N SER A 241 4.82 21.53 16.05
CA SER A 241 3.42 21.41 15.62
C SER A 241 2.51 20.90 16.74
N ASN A 242 2.98 19.93 17.54
CA ASN A 242 2.36 19.55 18.80
C ASN A 242 3.07 20.27 19.97
N GLN A 243 2.36 21.22 20.60
CA GLN A 243 2.90 22.12 21.62
C GLN A 243 3.30 21.41 22.92
N GLU A 244 2.77 20.21 23.18
CA GLU A 244 3.11 19.45 24.37
C GLU A 244 4.60 19.08 24.41
N TYR A 245 5.24 18.99 23.23
CA TYR A 245 6.66 18.68 23.12
C TYR A 245 7.59 19.85 23.48
N ASN A 246 7.09 21.08 23.46
CA ASN A 246 7.89 22.30 23.64
C ASN A 246 8.62 22.34 24.99
N GLN A 247 8.00 21.80 26.04
CA GLN A 247 8.55 21.81 27.40
C GLN A 247 9.85 20.99 27.54
N TRP A 248 10.08 20.01 26.67
CA TRP A 248 11.28 19.17 26.70
C TRP A 248 12.42 19.73 25.84
N CYS A 249 12.13 20.73 25.01
CA CYS A 249 13.11 21.37 24.13
C CYS A 249 13.34 22.83 24.52
N ALA A 250 13.60 23.08 25.80
CA ALA A 250 13.95 24.39 26.33
C ALA A 250 15.19 24.31 27.22
N ALA A 251 16.26 25.01 26.85
CA ALA A 251 17.46 25.19 27.66
C ALA A 251 17.46 26.60 28.27
N LYS A 252 17.74 26.71 29.57
CA LYS A 252 17.94 27.99 30.28
C LYS A 252 19.34 28.03 30.88
N SER A 253 19.92 29.22 30.97
CA SER A 253 21.22 29.43 31.62
C SER A 253 21.10 29.09 33.10
N GLN A 254 21.90 28.12 33.57
CA GLN A 254 22.00 27.72 34.97
C GLN A 254 23.32 28.19 35.61
N GLY A 255 24.14 28.97 34.88
CA GLY A 255 25.42 29.51 35.34
C GLY A 255 26.11 30.38 34.28
N PRO A 256 27.17 31.12 34.64
CA PRO A 256 27.79 32.14 33.79
C PRO A 256 28.41 31.60 32.48
N ASP A 257 28.77 30.32 32.40
CA ASP A 257 29.50 29.74 31.27
C ASP A 257 28.70 28.72 30.42
N SER A 258 27.47 28.36 30.79
CA SER A 258 26.79 27.23 30.13
C SER A 258 26.27 27.55 28.71
N LEU A 259 25.93 28.81 28.43
CA LEU A 259 25.27 29.25 27.18
C LEU A 259 26.02 30.39 26.46
N THR A 260 27.32 30.21 26.22
CA THR A 260 28.15 31.15 25.42
C THR A 260 28.45 30.59 24.02
N LEU A 261 28.36 31.45 22.99
CA LEU A 261 28.79 31.20 21.62
C LEU A 261 30.17 31.80 21.39
N LEU A 262 31.12 31.00 20.91
CA LEU A 262 32.46 31.47 20.55
C LEU A 262 32.49 31.88 19.07
N PRO A 263 33.23 32.94 18.70
CA PRO A 263 33.40 33.38 17.32
C PRO A 263 33.75 32.24 16.37
N GLY A 264 32.98 32.07 15.30
CA GLY A 264 33.22 31.10 14.23
C GLY A 264 32.98 29.63 14.59
N LYS A 265 32.85 29.27 15.88
CA LYS A 265 32.65 27.90 16.35
C LYS A 265 31.17 27.55 16.43
N THR A 266 30.84 26.31 16.05
CA THR A 266 29.48 25.77 16.13
C THR A 266 29.23 25.15 17.51
N LYS A 267 28.17 25.60 18.18
CA LYS A 267 27.66 25.00 19.42
C LYS A 267 26.45 24.14 19.12
N CYS A 268 26.43 22.92 19.63
CA CYS A 268 25.32 21.96 19.47
C CYS A 268 24.57 21.80 20.79
N CYS A 269 23.28 22.10 20.78
CA CYS A 269 22.36 21.84 21.89
C CYS A 269 21.53 20.60 21.54
N ASN A 270 21.64 19.55 22.36
CA ASN A 270 20.88 18.31 22.19
C ASN A 270 19.63 18.34 23.07
N PHE A 271 18.50 17.96 22.50
CA PHE A 271 17.24 17.76 23.20
C PHE A 271 16.73 16.34 22.93
N SER A 272 16.07 15.75 23.93
CA SER A 272 15.44 14.44 23.80
C SER A 272 14.05 14.45 24.45
N PHE A 273 13.11 13.74 23.85
CA PHE A 273 11.77 13.57 24.39
C PHE A 273 11.10 12.30 23.87
N VAL A 274 10.10 11.81 24.60
CA VAL A 274 9.35 10.61 24.25
C VAL A 274 8.03 10.99 23.56
N ALA A 275 7.75 10.36 22.42
CA ALA A 275 6.52 10.53 21.68
C ALA A 275 5.32 9.92 22.42
N LYS A 276 4.14 10.50 22.25
CA LYS A 276 2.91 9.89 22.71
C LYS A 276 2.39 8.84 21.74
N THR A 277 1.67 7.86 22.26
CA THR A 277 1.12 6.74 21.48
C THR A 277 -0.01 7.17 20.55
N GLU A 278 -0.71 8.27 20.89
CA GLU A 278 -1.73 8.90 20.04
C GLU A 278 -1.17 9.65 18.83
N ASP A 279 0.14 9.89 18.80
CA ASP A 279 0.81 10.59 17.71
C ASP A 279 1.46 9.65 16.68
N VAL A 280 1.32 8.33 16.85
CA VAL A 280 1.73 7.34 15.85
C VAL A 280 1.02 7.60 14.52
N GLY A 281 1.80 7.69 13.44
CA GLY A 281 1.34 8.04 12.09
C GLY A 281 1.29 9.55 11.82
N LYS A 282 1.50 10.40 12.83
CA LYS A 282 1.56 11.86 12.67
C LYS A 282 2.98 12.35 12.42
N LYS A 283 3.06 13.55 11.82
CA LYS A 283 4.31 14.27 11.55
C LYS A 283 4.53 15.33 12.62
N VAL A 284 5.68 15.28 13.29
CA VAL A 284 6.14 16.35 14.19
C VAL A 284 7.04 17.28 13.41
N GLU A 285 6.67 18.56 13.36
CA GLU A 285 7.40 19.60 12.63
C GLU A 285 7.90 20.67 13.60
N ILE A 286 9.10 21.19 13.36
CA ILE A 286 9.59 22.37 14.05
C ILE A 286 8.88 23.58 13.47
N THR A 287 8.11 24.29 14.29
CA THR A 287 7.37 25.50 13.90
C THR A 287 8.19 26.76 14.13
N GLY A 288 9.07 26.75 15.13
CA GLY A 288 10.03 27.83 15.33
C GLY A 288 11.09 27.55 16.39
N ILE A 289 12.12 28.39 16.42
CA ILE A 289 13.20 28.36 17.40
C ILE A 289 13.35 29.77 17.97
N GLU A 290 13.47 29.88 19.28
CA GLU A 290 13.61 31.15 19.99
C GLU A 290 14.91 31.16 20.78
N LEU A 291 15.74 32.19 20.59
CA LEU A 291 16.95 32.45 21.38
C LEU A 291 16.81 33.79 22.10
N VAL A 292 17.08 33.83 23.40
CA VAL A 292 16.99 35.05 24.20
C VAL A 292 18.39 35.59 24.52
N LEU A 293 18.67 36.81 24.08
CA LEU A 293 19.88 37.58 24.40
C LEU A 293 19.59 38.64 25.46
N GLY A 294 20.61 39.01 26.25
CA GLY A 294 20.50 40.05 27.28
C GLY A 294 20.16 39.48 28.65
N SER A 295 19.55 40.26 29.54
CA SER A 295 19.18 39.81 30.91
C SER A 295 17.92 40.51 31.38
N ASP A 296 17.21 39.90 32.33
CA ASP A 296 15.98 40.47 32.91
C ASP A 296 16.25 41.80 33.65
N SER A 297 17.51 42.02 34.09
CA SER A 297 17.98 43.29 34.66
C SER A 297 18.30 44.37 33.61
N GLY A 298 18.47 43.97 32.34
CA GLY A 298 18.75 44.85 31.21
C GLY A 298 17.63 44.77 30.17
N ARG A 299 18.01 44.67 28.90
CA ARG A 299 17.08 44.44 27.78
C ARG A 299 17.11 42.98 27.35
N CYS A 300 15.94 42.40 27.13
CA CYS A 300 15.76 41.03 26.66
C CYS A 300 15.36 41.02 25.19
N VAL A 301 16.21 40.46 24.33
CA VAL A 301 15.96 40.36 22.89
C VAL A 301 15.66 38.92 22.51
N PHE A 302 14.45 38.68 22.01
CA PHE A 302 13.97 37.39 21.52
C PHE A 302 14.23 37.28 20.02
N LEU A 303 15.21 36.48 19.63
CA LEU A 303 15.47 36.13 18.23
C LEU A 303 14.60 34.93 17.86
N SER A 304 13.65 35.14 16.95
CA SER A 304 12.70 34.12 16.51
C SER A 304 12.99 33.66 15.09
N TRP A 305 13.27 32.37 14.93
CA TRP A 305 13.34 31.68 13.65
C TRP A 305 12.03 30.93 13.39
N ARG A 306 11.46 31.10 12.20
CA ARG A 306 10.38 30.25 11.69
C ARG A 306 10.98 28.92 11.22
N GLY A 307 10.32 27.83 11.56
CA GLY A 307 10.78 26.49 11.18
C GLY A 307 12.08 26.07 11.87
N ALA A 308 12.87 25.26 11.19
CA ALA A 308 14.10 24.66 11.72
C ALA A 308 15.36 25.55 11.58
N GLY A 309 15.17 26.88 11.62
CA GLY A 309 16.24 27.86 11.47
C GLY A 309 16.40 28.40 10.04
N GLY A 310 17.49 29.12 9.83
CA GLY A 310 17.80 29.83 8.58
C GLY A 310 17.30 31.27 8.53
N ASP A 311 17.95 32.06 7.68
CA ASP A 311 17.68 33.48 7.42
C ASP A 311 17.44 33.73 5.92
N THR A 312 17.27 34.99 5.53
CA THR A 312 17.03 35.42 4.13
C THR A 312 18.11 34.94 3.16
N ALA A 313 19.35 34.71 3.62
CA ALA A 313 20.47 34.26 2.79
C ALA A 313 20.62 32.72 2.75
N SER A 314 20.12 32.02 3.76
CA SER A 314 20.40 30.61 4.02
C SER A 314 19.95 29.64 2.92
N ALA A 315 18.82 29.89 2.26
CA ALA A 315 18.31 29.00 1.21
C ALA A 315 19.24 28.92 -0.01
N GLN A 316 19.78 30.08 -0.42
CA GLN A 316 20.69 30.16 -1.56
C GLN A 316 22.10 29.65 -1.21
N GLU A 317 22.53 29.85 0.03
CA GLU A 317 23.79 29.30 0.55
C GLU A 317 23.76 27.76 0.59
N ALA A 318 22.65 27.15 1.02
CA ALA A 318 22.47 25.70 0.97
C ALA A 318 22.55 25.15 -0.46
N LEU A 319 21.95 25.84 -1.44
CA LEU A 319 22.06 25.48 -2.86
C LEU A 319 23.50 25.59 -3.37
N GLN A 320 24.25 26.61 -2.97
CA GLN A 320 25.66 26.77 -3.34
C GLN A 320 26.55 25.68 -2.72
N ALA A 321 26.37 25.38 -1.43
CA ALA A 321 27.11 24.34 -0.72
C ALA A 321 26.89 22.93 -1.33
N SER A 322 25.65 22.62 -1.74
CA SER A 322 25.33 21.34 -2.40
C SER A 322 26.07 21.14 -3.75
N ARG A 323 26.40 22.24 -4.44
CA ARG A 323 27.11 22.22 -5.73
C ARG A 323 28.62 22.11 -5.56
N SER A 324 29.19 22.69 -4.51
CA SER A 324 30.63 22.64 -4.21
C SER A 324 31.06 21.33 -3.54
N SER A 325 30.19 20.72 -2.72
CA SER A 325 30.44 19.44 -2.03
C SER A 325 30.85 18.28 -2.96
N ARG A 326 30.37 18.24 -4.22
CA ARG A 326 30.77 17.20 -5.19
C ARG A 326 32.25 17.24 -5.60
N ARG A 327 32.98 18.34 -5.33
CA ARG A 327 34.41 18.48 -5.66
C ARG A 327 35.36 18.17 -4.50
N TRP A 328 34.84 17.98 -3.29
CA TRP A 328 35.65 17.94 -2.05
C TRP A 328 35.80 16.54 -1.42
N TRP A 329 35.47 15.47 -2.16
CA TRP A 329 35.62 14.08 -1.71
C TRP A 329 37.01 13.46 -2.00
N ARG A 330 38.06 14.29 -2.14
CA ARG A 330 39.46 13.83 -2.17
C ARG A 330 40.28 14.59 -1.14
N GLY A 331 40.23 14.12 0.10
CA GLY A 331 41.17 14.52 1.15
C GLY A 331 40.50 14.88 2.45
N LEU A 332 40.14 13.90 3.27
CA LEU A 332 39.87 14.12 4.69
C LEU A 332 40.72 13.17 5.53
N GLY A 333 41.87 13.68 5.97
CA GLY A 333 42.47 13.29 7.24
C GLY A 333 42.02 14.30 8.30
N ALA A 334 41.38 13.78 9.36
CA ALA A 334 41.20 14.41 10.67
C ALA A 334 40.98 15.95 10.71
N ARG A 335 39.72 16.39 10.57
CA ARG A 335 39.27 17.65 11.19
C ARG A 335 38.19 17.32 12.22
N GLN A 336 38.43 17.75 13.46
CA GLN A 336 37.60 17.48 14.64
C GLN A 336 36.48 18.51 14.82
N GLU A 337 36.37 19.51 13.93
CA GLU A 337 35.36 20.56 13.96
C GLU A 337 34.20 20.24 13.01
N LEU A 338 32.96 20.39 13.50
CA LEU A 338 31.74 20.27 12.72
C LEU A 338 31.73 21.31 11.61
N ASP A 339 31.71 20.87 10.35
CA ASP A 339 31.61 21.77 9.21
C ASP A 339 30.17 22.28 9.06
N TRP A 340 29.97 23.58 9.32
CA TRP A 340 28.66 24.24 9.28
C TRP A 340 27.94 24.07 7.93
N ASP A 341 28.68 24.03 6.84
CA ASP A 341 28.11 23.93 5.49
C ASP A 341 27.65 22.50 5.16
N SER A 342 28.21 21.50 5.85
CA SER A 342 27.78 20.10 5.76
C SER A 342 26.53 19.79 6.57
N LEU A 343 26.12 20.67 7.50
CA LEU A 343 24.96 20.47 8.35
C LEU A 343 23.66 20.59 7.54
N THR A 344 22.94 19.48 7.45
CA THR A 344 21.60 19.41 6.88
C THR A 344 20.56 19.80 7.91
N VAL A 345 19.55 20.54 7.44
CA VAL A 345 18.37 20.90 8.24
C VAL A 345 17.35 19.77 8.07
N GLN A 346 16.88 19.23 9.19
CA GLN A 346 15.82 18.24 9.19
C GLN A 346 14.67 18.74 10.06
N HIS A 347 13.74 19.46 9.42
CA HIS A 347 12.70 20.23 10.08
C HIS A 347 11.53 19.39 10.61
N SER A 348 11.46 18.11 10.25
CA SER A 348 10.37 17.23 10.65
C SER A 348 10.79 15.79 10.82
N THR A 349 9.98 15.04 11.56
CA THR A 349 10.10 13.60 11.76
C THR A 349 8.73 12.95 11.85
N MET A 350 8.63 11.69 11.39
CA MET A 350 7.43 10.87 11.54
C MET A 350 7.52 10.02 12.81
N ILE A 351 6.41 9.91 13.54
CA ILE A 351 6.29 8.94 14.64
C ILE A 351 5.68 7.68 14.04
N ILE A 352 6.38 6.55 14.15
CA ILE A 352 5.94 5.26 13.62
C ILE A 352 5.66 4.27 14.74
N SER A 353 4.83 3.27 14.46
CA SER A 353 4.50 2.24 15.43
C SER A 353 5.74 1.48 15.86
N ARG A 354 5.74 0.99 17.10
CA ARG A 354 6.78 0.12 17.63
C ARG A 354 6.93 -1.14 16.76
N ILE A 355 8.15 -1.62 16.61
CA ILE A 355 8.41 -2.89 15.92
C ILE A 355 7.84 -4.03 16.78
N PRO A 356 6.86 -4.80 16.29
CA PRO A 356 6.28 -5.90 17.06
C PRO A 356 7.31 -7.03 17.24
N LYS A 357 7.46 -7.54 18.47
CA LYS A 357 8.28 -8.73 18.77
C LYS A 357 7.39 -9.94 19.04
N ILE A 358 6.45 -10.19 18.13
CA ILE A 358 5.64 -11.40 18.11
C ILE A 358 5.87 -12.10 16.78
N SER A 359 6.03 -13.42 16.82
CA SER A 359 6.10 -14.25 15.61
C SER A 359 4.79 -14.98 15.41
N VAL A 360 4.26 -14.93 14.19
CA VAL A 360 3.08 -15.66 13.74
C VAL A 360 3.54 -16.69 12.71
N HIS A 361 3.28 -17.97 12.97
CA HIS A 361 3.61 -19.05 12.04
C HIS A 361 2.33 -19.76 11.61
N LEU A 362 2.19 -20.02 10.31
CA LEU A 362 1.03 -20.70 9.73
C LEU A 362 1.43 -22.12 9.31
N SER A 363 0.64 -23.11 9.70
CA SER A 363 0.81 -24.53 9.37
C SER A 363 -0.48 -25.07 8.73
N HIS A 364 -0.39 -25.52 7.48
CA HIS A 364 -1.50 -25.99 6.67
C HIS A 364 -1.02 -26.85 5.48
N GLN A 365 -1.94 -27.51 4.77
CA GLN A 365 -1.63 -28.47 3.69
C GLN A 365 -2.29 -28.07 2.35
N PRO A 366 -1.71 -27.14 1.57
CA PRO A 366 -2.31 -26.67 0.31
C PRO A 366 -2.30 -27.78 -0.78
N PRO A 367 -3.16 -27.71 -1.81
CA PRO A 367 -4.19 -26.71 -2.07
C PRO A 367 -5.43 -26.90 -1.20
N VAL A 368 -6.37 -25.95 -1.22
CA VAL A 368 -7.73 -26.11 -0.68
C VAL A 368 -8.60 -26.82 -1.72
N LEU A 369 -9.41 -27.78 -1.31
CA LEU A 369 -10.40 -28.44 -2.16
C LEU A 369 -11.73 -27.68 -2.07
N LYS A 370 -12.39 -27.49 -3.21
CA LYS A 370 -13.67 -26.79 -3.30
C LYS A 370 -14.69 -27.35 -2.30
N ASN A 371 -15.33 -26.44 -1.55
CA ASN A 371 -16.30 -26.70 -0.49
C ASN A 371 -15.79 -27.48 0.73
N GLU A 372 -14.50 -27.81 0.82
CA GLU A 372 -13.99 -28.43 2.03
C GLU A 372 -13.88 -27.43 3.19
N MET A 373 -13.88 -27.95 4.41
CA MET A 373 -13.52 -27.20 5.60
C MET A 373 -12.01 -27.29 5.82
N TYR A 374 -11.28 -26.36 5.24
CA TYR A 374 -9.82 -26.33 5.25
C TYR A 374 -9.29 -25.76 6.55
N CYS A 375 -8.41 -26.49 7.23
CA CYS A 375 -7.84 -26.10 8.52
C CYS A 375 -6.48 -25.40 8.33
N ILE A 376 -6.36 -24.18 8.86
CA ILE A 376 -5.08 -23.45 8.97
C ILE A 376 -4.79 -23.28 10.45
N CYS A 377 -3.78 -23.95 10.96
CA CYS A 377 -3.34 -23.77 12.33
C CYS A 377 -2.30 -22.67 12.38
N PHE A 378 -2.47 -21.73 13.30
CA PHE A 378 -1.56 -20.62 13.50
C PHE A 378 -1.00 -20.65 14.92
N THR A 379 0.31 -20.39 15.02
CA THR A 379 1.04 -20.33 16.28
C THR A 379 1.54 -18.91 16.48
N VAL A 380 1.09 -18.27 17.55
CA VAL A 380 1.55 -16.94 17.98
C VAL A 380 2.51 -17.12 19.14
N GLN A 381 3.73 -16.61 19.03
CA GLN A 381 4.72 -16.63 20.11
C GLN A 381 5.15 -15.22 20.47
N SER A 382 5.06 -14.89 21.76
CA SER A 382 5.58 -13.62 22.27
C SER A 382 7.10 -13.69 22.47
N GLN A 383 7.83 -12.79 21.82
CA GLN A 383 9.26 -12.53 22.03
C GLN A 383 9.46 -11.19 22.75
N GLU A 384 8.39 -10.67 23.36
CA GLU A 384 8.40 -9.45 24.15
C GLU A 384 9.02 -9.69 25.54
N ALA A 385 9.61 -8.64 26.11
CA ALA A 385 10.14 -8.70 27.48
C ALA A 385 9.05 -8.52 28.55
N ALA A 386 7.92 -7.90 28.19
CA ALA A 386 6.75 -7.70 29.04
C ALA A 386 5.55 -8.51 28.52
N VAL A 387 4.47 -8.58 29.31
CA VAL A 387 3.23 -9.26 28.94
C VAL A 387 2.56 -8.50 27.79
N ALA A 388 2.27 -9.20 26.68
CA ALA A 388 1.46 -8.67 25.60
C ALA A 388 -0.02 -8.81 25.99
N GLN A 389 -0.72 -7.69 26.12
CA GLN A 389 -2.09 -7.58 26.60
C GLN A 389 -3.08 -7.41 25.44
N ASP A 390 -4.33 -7.86 25.64
CA ASP A 390 -5.46 -7.71 24.71
C ASP A 390 -5.07 -8.14 23.28
N ILE A 391 -4.59 -9.37 23.16
CA ILE A 391 -4.21 -9.93 21.86
C ILE A 391 -5.47 -10.25 21.08
N ARG A 392 -5.56 -9.69 19.88
CA ARG A 392 -6.69 -9.86 18.97
C ARG A 392 -6.22 -10.36 17.61
N LEU A 393 -7.00 -11.28 17.05
CA LEU A 393 -6.79 -11.84 15.74
C LEU A 393 -7.79 -11.28 14.74
N THR A 394 -7.28 -10.84 13.60
CA THR A 394 -8.05 -10.62 12.38
C THR A 394 -7.57 -11.64 11.35
N ALA A 395 -8.43 -12.59 10.97
CA ALA A 395 -8.05 -13.73 10.12
C ALA A 395 -9.10 -14.04 9.06
N GLY A 396 -8.66 -14.18 7.81
CA GLY A 396 -9.54 -14.53 6.69
C GLY A 396 -9.09 -13.95 5.35
N LEU A 397 -10.02 -13.82 4.40
CA LEU A 397 -9.73 -13.29 3.07
C LEU A 397 -9.23 -11.85 3.17
N LYS A 398 -8.04 -11.58 2.63
CA LYS A 398 -7.44 -10.24 2.65
C LYS A 398 -8.37 -9.23 1.96
N PRO A 399 -8.70 -8.09 2.62
CA PRO A 399 -9.49 -7.02 2.00
C PRO A 399 -8.84 -6.49 0.71
N GLY A 400 -9.68 -6.06 -0.24
CA GLY A 400 -9.24 -5.49 -1.53
C GLY A 400 -9.03 -6.50 -2.67
N GLN A 401 -9.38 -7.77 -2.48
CA GLN A 401 -9.49 -8.77 -3.55
C GLN A 401 -10.84 -8.67 -4.28
N ASP A 402 -11.05 -9.48 -5.32
CA ASP A 402 -12.30 -9.55 -6.07
C ASP A 402 -13.51 -9.79 -5.14
N ALA A 403 -14.56 -8.99 -5.29
CA ALA A 403 -15.79 -9.06 -4.50
C ALA A 403 -16.47 -10.44 -4.58
N ASN A 404 -16.35 -11.13 -5.72
CA ASN A 404 -16.90 -12.47 -5.89
C ASN A 404 -16.20 -13.50 -5.00
N LEU A 405 -14.91 -13.30 -4.70
CA LEU A 405 -14.18 -14.17 -3.77
C LEU A 405 -14.66 -13.98 -2.33
N GLY A 406 -15.10 -12.76 -1.96
CA GLY A 406 -15.70 -12.48 -0.67
C GLY A 406 -16.98 -13.28 -0.42
N LEU A 407 -17.87 -13.35 -1.41
CA LEU A 407 -19.12 -14.15 -1.32
C LEU A 407 -18.84 -15.65 -1.37
N ALA A 408 -17.76 -16.06 -2.01
CA ALA A 408 -17.40 -17.48 -2.17
C ALA A 408 -16.45 -18.00 -1.07
N THR A 409 -16.16 -17.23 -0.02
CA THR A 409 -15.20 -17.60 1.03
C THR A 409 -15.82 -17.38 2.40
N HIS A 410 -15.81 -18.41 3.23
CA HIS A 410 -16.38 -18.38 4.58
C HIS A 410 -15.31 -18.79 5.58
N VAL A 411 -15.21 -18.09 6.69
CA VAL A 411 -14.17 -18.29 7.71
C VAL A 411 -14.80 -18.43 9.09
N THR A 412 -14.36 -19.42 9.85
CA THR A 412 -14.85 -19.71 11.21
C THR A 412 -13.73 -20.24 12.11
N LEU A 413 -13.92 -20.12 13.43
CA LEU A 413 -13.05 -20.72 14.44
C LEU A 413 -13.54 -22.12 14.86
N ASP A 414 -14.79 -22.45 14.54
CA ASP A 414 -15.41 -23.73 14.88
C ASP A 414 -15.49 -24.63 13.64
N GLY A 415 -14.63 -25.66 13.60
CA GLY A 415 -14.57 -26.65 12.52
C GLY A 415 -15.76 -27.62 12.46
N SER A 416 -16.65 -27.60 13.47
CA SER A 416 -17.84 -28.45 13.52
C SER A 416 -19.12 -27.77 13.01
N SER A 417 -19.12 -26.43 12.93
CA SER A 417 -20.22 -25.66 12.38
C SER A 417 -20.29 -25.82 10.85
N VAL A 418 -21.46 -26.20 10.33
CA VAL A 418 -21.74 -26.09 8.89
C VAL A 418 -21.81 -24.60 8.59
N CYS A 419 -20.87 -24.07 7.82
CA CYS A 419 -20.85 -22.63 7.50
C CYS A 419 -22.05 -22.27 6.63
N ASP A 420 -23.07 -21.65 7.23
CA ASP A 420 -24.18 -21.01 6.52
C ASP A 420 -23.66 -19.94 5.54
N ASP A 421 -24.43 -19.64 4.49
CA ASP A 421 -24.10 -18.62 3.48
C ASP A 421 -23.98 -17.18 4.05
N GLY A 422 -24.24 -16.99 5.35
CA GLY A 422 -24.03 -15.74 6.08
C GLY A 422 -22.70 -15.65 6.84
N ALA A 423 -21.85 -16.68 6.83
CA ALA A 423 -20.57 -16.65 7.53
C ALA A 423 -19.57 -15.68 6.86
N PRO A 424 -18.81 -14.89 7.65
CA PRO A 424 -17.96 -13.84 7.10
C PRO A 424 -16.74 -14.40 6.37
N ALA A 425 -16.27 -13.68 5.36
CA ALA A 425 -15.00 -13.98 4.68
C ALA A 425 -13.77 -13.56 5.50
N LEU A 426 -13.95 -12.70 6.51
CA LEU A 426 -12.90 -12.16 7.39
C LEU A 426 -13.42 -12.07 8.82
N LEU A 427 -12.75 -12.72 9.75
CA LEU A 427 -12.98 -12.54 11.18
C LEU A 427 -12.17 -11.33 11.65
N THR A 428 -12.79 -10.44 12.42
CA THR A 428 -12.16 -9.22 12.95
C THR A 428 -12.20 -9.22 14.47
N ASP A 429 -11.10 -8.77 15.10
CA ASP A 429 -11.02 -8.53 16.54
C ASP A 429 -11.35 -9.74 17.44
N VAL A 430 -10.98 -10.95 17.01
CA VAL A 430 -11.18 -12.18 17.81
C VAL A 430 -10.24 -12.15 19.02
N PRO A 431 -10.75 -12.16 20.26
CA PRO A 431 -9.91 -12.12 21.46
C PRO A 431 -9.16 -13.44 21.66
N LEU A 432 -7.83 -13.33 21.82
CA LEU A 432 -6.93 -14.46 22.10
C LEU A 432 -6.40 -14.46 23.54
N GLY A 433 -6.65 -13.41 24.31
CA GLY A 433 -6.19 -13.25 25.69
C GLY A 433 -4.84 -12.53 25.77
N ASP A 434 -4.08 -12.77 26.83
CA ASP A 434 -2.76 -12.19 27.06
C ASP A 434 -1.67 -13.25 26.86
N LEU A 435 -0.47 -12.85 26.41
CA LEU A 435 0.69 -13.74 26.28
C LEU A 435 1.86 -13.25 27.14
N LYS A 436 2.38 -14.13 27.98
CA LYS A 436 3.61 -13.87 28.74
C LYS A 436 4.85 -13.96 27.83
N PRO A 437 5.98 -13.33 28.23
CA PRO A 437 7.26 -13.49 27.53
C PRO A 437 7.61 -14.96 27.24
N GLY A 438 7.86 -15.28 25.98
CA GLY A 438 8.22 -16.65 25.53
C GLY A 438 7.05 -17.62 25.36
N GLU A 439 5.85 -17.27 25.82
CA GLU A 439 4.66 -18.11 25.73
C GLU A 439 4.19 -18.27 24.28
N LYS A 440 3.62 -19.45 23.98
CA LYS A 440 3.08 -19.83 22.67
C LYS A 440 1.59 -20.10 22.80
N LEU A 441 0.82 -19.55 21.86
CA LEU A 441 -0.59 -19.84 21.68
C LEU A 441 -0.80 -20.51 20.32
N GLU A 442 -1.50 -21.64 20.32
CA GLU A 442 -1.87 -22.36 19.11
C GLU A 442 -3.39 -22.42 18.97
N ARG A 443 -3.88 -22.07 17.79
CA ARG A 443 -5.29 -22.08 17.42
C ARG A 443 -5.42 -22.41 15.95
N CYS A 444 -6.61 -22.78 15.50
CA CYS A 444 -6.85 -23.03 14.08
C CYS A 444 -8.04 -22.21 13.58
N VAL A 445 -7.95 -21.79 12.32
CA VAL A 445 -8.99 -21.12 11.57
C VAL A 445 -9.42 -22.07 10.46
N PHE A 446 -10.73 -22.23 10.30
CA PHE A 446 -11.31 -23.05 9.24
C PHE A 446 -11.86 -22.17 8.13
N VAL A 447 -11.59 -22.58 6.90
CA VAL A 447 -11.95 -21.82 5.69
C VAL A 447 -12.70 -22.74 4.73
N ARG A 448 -13.84 -22.27 4.21
CA ARG A 448 -14.60 -22.91 3.13
C ARG A 448 -14.58 -22.04 1.88
N CYS A 449 -14.12 -22.60 0.77
CA CYS A 449 -14.06 -21.90 -0.52
C CYS A 449 -15.01 -22.54 -1.54
N ALA A 450 -16.02 -21.79 -1.99
CA ALA A 450 -17.05 -22.25 -2.92
C ALA A 450 -16.67 -22.13 -4.40
N SER A 451 -15.72 -21.26 -4.75
CA SER A 451 -15.20 -21.12 -6.11
C SER A 451 -13.70 -21.48 -6.18
N THR A 452 -13.24 -21.90 -7.35
CA THR A 452 -11.83 -22.24 -7.60
C THR A 452 -10.97 -20.98 -7.81
N GLY A 453 -9.66 -21.14 -7.71
CA GLY A 453 -8.67 -20.08 -7.95
C GLY A 453 -7.88 -19.65 -6.72
N PRO A 454 -6.87 -18.79 -6.90
CA PRO A 454 -5.99 -18.33 -5.84
C PRO A 454 -6.68 -17.29 -4.94
N ARG A 455 -6.43 -17.39 -3.64
CA ARG A 455 -6.89 -16.43 -2.61
C ARG A 455 -5.75 -16.08 -1.68
N VAL A 456 -5.65 -14.81 -1.31
CA VAL A 456 -4.72 -14.35 -0.27
C VAL A 456 -5.46 -14.28 1.07
N PHE A 457 -4.99 -15.02 2.05
CA PHE A 457 -5.48 -14.98 3.43
C PHE A 457 -4.55 -14.13 4.29
N LEU A 458 -5.14 -13.24 5.10
CA LEU A 458 -4.48 -12.39 6.07
C LEU A 458 -4.68 -12.96 7.46
N PHE A 459 -3.61 -13.02 8.24
CA PHE A 459 -3.58 -13.30 9.68
C PHE A 459 -2.87 -12.14 10.37
N GLN A 460 -3.65 -11.21 10.90
CA GLN A 460 -3.15 -10.04 11.63
C GLN A 460 -3.36 -10.25 13.13
N VAL A 461 -2.27 -10.16 13.89
CA VAL A 461 -2.29 -10.22 15.37
C VAL A 461 -2.00 -8.83 15.90
N ALA A 462 -3.00 -8.20 16.52
CA ALA A 462 -2.89 -6.91 17.19
C ALA A 462 -2.79 -7.10 18.71
N TYR A 463 -2.01 -6.27 19.40
CA TYR A 463 -1.83 -6.34 20.85
C TYR A 463 -1.37 -5.01 21.42
N SER A 464 -1.51 -4.85 22.74
CA SER A 464 -0.97 -3.71 23.49
C SER A 464 0.16 -4.17 24.41
N ILE A 465 1.17 -3.30 24.61
CA ILE A 465 2.28 -3.59 25.51
C ILE A 465 2.72 -2.34 26.26
N ASP A 466 2.93 -2.51 27.57
CA ASP A 466 3.49 -1.47 28.43
C ASP A 466 5.01 -1.48 28.30
N THR A 467 5.60 -0.33 28.01
CA THR A 467 7.05 -0.15 27.87
C THR A 467 7.47 1.14 28.54
N GLU A 468 8.67 1.16 29.10
CA GLU A 468 9.24 2.35 29.72
C GLU A 468 10.36 2.93 28.84
N VAL A 469 10.25 4.22 28.51
CA VAL A 469 11.27 4.96 27.74
C VAL A 469 11.61 6.22 28.51
N GLU A 470 12.89 6.41 28.84
CA GLU A 470 13.39 7.57 29.62
C GLU A 470 12.57 7.86 30.90
N GLY A 471 12.15 6.82 31.64
CA GLY A 471 11.38 6.97 32.88
C GLY A 471 9.88 7.20 32.69
N ARG A 472 9.37 7.16 31.45
CA ARG A 472 7.94 7.30 31.13
C ARG A 472 7.34 5.99 30.68
N GLN A 473 6.25 5.61 31.33
CA GLN A 473 5.40 4.48 30.94
C GLN A 473 4.58 4.87 29.71
N ILE A 474 4.67 4.07 28.65
CA ILE A 474 3.91 4.21 27.41
C ILE A 474 3.23 2.89 27.04
N VAL A 475 1.98 2.96 26.58
CA VAL A 475 1.21 1.80 26.12
C VAL A 475 1.23 1.74 24.60
N CYS A 476 2.08 0.87 24.05
CA CYS A 476 2.25 0.74 22.61
C CYS A 476 1.22 -0.23 22.02
N ARG A 477 0.46 0.23 21.02
CA ARG A 477 -0.39 -0.65 20.20
C ARG A 477 0.41 -1.15 19.00
N CYS A 478 0.60 -2.46 18.94
CA CYS A 478 1.40 -3.13 17.93
C CYS A 478 0.52 -4.08 17.11
N HIS A 479 0.90 -4.35 15.86
CA HIS A 479 0.28 -5.41 15.08
C HIS A 479 1.34 -6.10 14.21
N LYS A 480 1.13 -7.39 13.96
CA LYS A 480 1.94 -8.22 13.07
C LYS A 480 1.03 -8.90 12.07
N ASP A 481 1.31 -8.68 10.79
CA ASP A 481 0.60 -9.30 9.68
C ASP A 481 1.40 -10.47 9.12
N GLU A 482 0.72 -11.58 8.88
CA GLU A 482 1.21 -12.73 8.13
C GLU A 482 0.20 -13.02 7.01
N MET A 483 0.68 -13.22 5.78
CA MET A 483 -0.20 -13.45 4.62
C MET A 483 0.22 -14.73 3.89
N VAL A 484 -0.77 -15.51 3.47
CA VAL A 484 -0.54 -16.73 2.69
C VAL A 484 -1.47 -16.79 1.48
N THR A 485 -0.91 -17.13 0.32
CA THR A 485 -1.68 -17.37 -0.90
C THR A 485 -2.00 -18.86 -1.00
N ILE A 486 -3.28 -19.20 -1.09
CA ILE A 486 -3.75 -20.58 -1.17
C ILE A 486 -4.63 -20.75 -2.40
N GLU A 487 -4.34 -21.79 -3.18
CA GLU A 487 -5.12 -22.14 -4.36
C GLU A 487 -6.29 -23.06 -4.00
N THR A 488 -7.48 -22.76 -4.51
CA THR A 488 -8.65 -23.63 -4.40
C THR A 488 -8.88 -24.42 -5.69
N VAL A 489 -8.87 -25.75 -5.60
CA VAL A 489 -9.01 -26.69 -6.73
C VAL A 489 -10.25 -27.57 -6.59
N VAL A 490 -10.70 -28.17 -7.70
CA VAL A 490 -11.79 -29.15 -7.67
C VAL A 490 -11.27 -30.49 -7.11
N PRO A 491 -11.98 -31.15 -6.16
CA PRO A 491 -11.49 -32.39 -5.54
C PRO A 491 -11.49 -33.60 -6.47
N PHE A 492 -12.51 -33.72 -7.32
CA PHE A 492 -12.69 -34.82 -8.27
C PHE A 492 -13.62 -34.39 -9.40
N GLU A 493 -13.52 -35.09 -10.52
CA GLU A 493 -14.44 -34.98 -11.65
C GLU A 493 -15.37 -36.19 -11.65
N VAL A 494 -16.66 -35.96 -11.89
CA VAL A 494 -17.66 -37.04 -12.03
C VAL A 494 -18.14 -37.06 -13.47
N SER A 495 -17.90 -38.17 -14.16
CA SER A 495 -18.44 -38.41 -15.50
C SER A 495 -19.57 -39.43 -15.43
N VAL A 496 -20.59 -39.24 -16.27
CA VAL A 496 -21.82 -40.03 -16.25
C VAL A 496 -22.04 -40.63 -17.63
N LYS A 497 -22.33 -41.94 -17.69
CA LYS A 497 -22.60 -42.66 -18.94
C LYS A 497 -23.87 -43.49 -18.80
N PHE A 498 -24.70 -43.49 -19.84
CA PHE A 498 -25.81 -44.42 -19.97
C PHE A 498 -25.37 -45.58 -20.86
N VAL A 499 -25.52 -46.80 -20.38
CA VAL A 499 -25.16 -48.01 -21.13
C VAL A 499 -26.27 -49.04 -21.06
N SER A 500 -26.33 -49.93 -22.05
CA SER A 500 -27.25 -51.07 -22.05
C SER A 500 -26.88 -52.06 -20.95
N THR A 501 -27.74 -53.04 -20.68
CA THR A 501 -27.40 -54.17 -19.80
C THR A 501 -26.23 -55.02 -20.32
N LYS A 502 -25.78 -54.78 -21.56
CA LYS A 502 -24.58 -55.35 -22.18
C LYS A 502 -23.36 -54.41 -22.13
N PHE A 503 -23.43 -53.30 -21.40
CA PHE A 503 -22.39 -52.25 -21.31
C PHE A 503 -22.09 -51.52 -22.63
N GLU A 504 -23.03 -51.52 -23.56
CA GLU A 504 -22.91 -50.74 -24.80
C GLU A 504 -23.44 -49.31 -24.59
N PRO A 505 -22.75 -48.26 -25.06
CA PRO A 505 -23.21 -46.87 -24.90
C PRO A 505 -24.62 -46.63 -25.47
N LEU A 506 -25.44 -45.88 -24.73
CA LEU A 506 -26.79 -45.49 -25.13
C LEU A 506 -26.90 -43.97 -25.28
N GLU A 507 -27.21 -43.51 -26.49
CA GLU A 507 -27.60 -42.11 -26.73
C GLU A 507 -29.08 -41.87 -26.37
N GLN A 508 -29.90 -42.92 -26.49
CA GLN A 508 -31.32 -42.92 -26.20
C GLN A 508 -31.70 -44.14 -25.38
N VAL A 509 -32.70 -43.97 -24.51
CA VAL A 509 -33.18 -45.02 -23.61
C VAL A 509 -34.61 -45.34 -23.93
N ALA A 510 -34.91 -46.62 -24.08
CA ALA A 510 -36.27 -47.06 -24.34
C ALA A 510 -37.13 -47.09 -23.06
N VAL A 511 -38.39 -46.67 -23.19
CA VAL A 511 -39.34 -46.64 -22.06
C VAL A 511 -39.56 -48.05 -21.51
N ASP A 512 -39.54 -48.20 -20.18
CA ASP A 512 -39.79 -49.45 -19.46
C ASP A 512 -38.88 -50.63 -19.88
N ILE A 513 -37.69 -50.31 -20.40
CA ILE A 513 -36.59 -51.25 -20.61
C ILE A 513 -35.45 -50.88 -19.64
N PRO A 514 -34.86 -51.85 -18.91
CA PRO A 514 -33.77 -51.57 -17.99
C PRO A 514 -32.49 -51.15 -18.73
N PHE A 515 -31.79 -50.17 -18.17
CA PHE A 515 -30.49 -49.69 -18.62
C PHE A 515 -29.61 -49.36 -17.41
N LEU A 516 -28.31 -49.19 -17.63
CA LEU A 516 -27.34 -48.91 -16.58
C LEU A 516 -26.90 -47.44 -16.63
N LEU A 517 -26.91 -46.80 -15.48
CA LEU A 517 -26.25 -45.52 -15.22
C LEU A 517 -24.90 -45.82 -14.59
N MET A 518 -23.82 -45.48 -15.29
CA MET A 518 -22.46 -45.57 -14.76
C MET A 518 -21.96 -44.19 -14.36
N THR A 519 -21.40 -44.07 -13.16
CA THR A 519 -20.78 -42.85 -12.66
C THR A 519 -19.31 -43.11 -12.35
N ASP A 520 -18.40 -42.46 -13.06
CA ASP A 520 -16.96 -42.57 -12.86
C ASP A 520 -16.47 -41.33 -12.11
N LEU A 521 -15.95 -41.49 -10.90
CA LEU A 521 -15.40 -40.42 -10.07
C LEU A 521 -13.86 -40.49 -10.11
N VAL A 522 -13.24 -39.52 -10.77
CA VAL A 522 -11.79 -39.43 -10.93
C VAL A 522 -11.23 -38.39 -9.95
N SER A 523 -10.31 -38.80 -9.08
CA SER A 523 -9.69 -37.90 -8.11
C SER A 523 -8.73 -36.93 -8.79
N LEU A 524 -8.98 -35.63 -8.61
CA LEU A 524 -8.07 -34.55 -9.03
C LEU A 524 -7.27 -33.97 -7.86
N SER A 525 -7.63 -34.36 -6.63
CA SER A 525 -6.97 -33.93 -5.41
C SER A 525 -5.56 -34.53 -5.31
N PRO A 526 -4.53 -33.74 -4.94
CA PRO A 526 -3.21 -34.27 -4.62
C PRO A 526 -3.19 -35.06 -3.30
N TRP A 527 -4.25 -34.95 -2.50
CA TRP A 527 -4.41 -35.66 -1.22
C TRP A 527 -5.39 -36.82 -1.36
N PRO A 528 -5.15 -37.97 -0.70
CA PRO A 528 -6.10 -39.08 -0.69
C PRO A 528 -7.46 -38.67 -0.14
N LEU A 529 -8.53 -39.07 -0.83
CA LEU A 529 -9.91 -38.76 -0.45
C LEU A 529 -10.59 -40.02 0.07
N MET A 530 -11.32 -39.90 1.18
CA MET A 530 -12.21 -40.95 1.69
C MET A 530 -13.63 -40.64 1.24
N LEU A 531 -14.19 -41.51 0.41
CA LEU A 531 -15.59 -41.51 0.02
C LEU A 531 -16.37 -42.25 1.12
N SER A 532 -17.21 -41.53 1.87
CA SER A 532 -17.98 -42.15 2.95
C SER A 532 -19.25 -42.81 2.42
N SER A 533 -19.94 -42.15 1.50
CA SER A 533 -21.17 -42.65 0.88
C SER A 533 -21.48 -41.89 -0.39
N SER A 534 -22.23 -42.53 -1.27
CA SER A 534 -22.86 -41.95 -2.45
C SER A 534 -24.38 -42.23 -2.41
N SER A 535 -25.16 -41.34 -3.01
CA SER A 535 -26.61 -41.54 -3.14
C SER A 535 -27.13 -40.95 -4.43
N LEU A 536 -28.17 -41.57 -4.97
CA LEU A 536 -28.79 -41.20 -6.22
C LEU A 536 -30.21 -40.69 -5.95
N GLN A 537 -30.44 -39.40 -6.19
CA GLN A 537 -31.76 -38.77 -6.09
C GLN A 537 -32.39 -38.70 -7.48
N LEU A 538 -33.21 -39.69 -7.81
CA LEU A 538 -33.91 -39.77 -9.09
C LEU A 538 -35.16 -38.89 -9.08
N LEU A 539 -35.45 -38.25 -10.22
CA LEU A 539 -36.67 -37.45 -10.39
C LEU A 539 -37.78 -38.24 -11.10
N THR A 540 -37.53 -38.70 -12.33
CA THR A 540 -38.54 -39.39 -13.15
C THR A 540 -38.28 -40.88 -13.33
N LEU A 541 -37.02 -41.30 -13.21
CA LEU A 541 -36.62 -42.70 -13.39
C LEU A 541 -36.86 -43.50 -12.12
N SER A 542 -37.18 -44.79 -12.27
CA SER A 542 -37.25 -45.74 -11.17
C SER A 542 -36.02 -46.65 -11.17
N SER A 543 -35.60 -47.05 -9.97
CA SER A 543 -34.59 -48.10 -9.81
C SER A 543 -35.23 -49.47 -9.95
N SER A 544 -34.55 -50.39 -10.63
CA SER A 544 -34.95 -51.81 -10.65
C SER A 544 -34.51 -52.58 -9.41
N THR A 545 -33.59 -52.01 -8.61
CA THR A 545 -33.17 -52.54 -7.31
C THR A 545 -33.92 -51.86 -6.16
N THR A 546 -34.33 -52.67 -5.18
CA THR A 546 -35.16 -52.26 -4.03
C THR A 546 -34.48 -51.27 -3.08
N GLN A 547 -33.14 -51.30 -2.98
CA GLN A 547 -32.34 -50.32 -2.24
C GLN A 547 -31.07 -49.96 -3.04
N LEU A 548 -30.90 -48.68 -3.37
CA LEU A 548 -29.67 -48.13 -3.96
C LEU A 548 -28.64 -47.96 -2.84
N GLN A 549 -27.82 -48.98 -2.60
CA GLN A 549 -26.69 -48.88 -1.67
C GLN A 549 -25.48 -48.23 -2.36
N SER A 550 -24.70 -47.47 -1.58
CA SER A 550 -23.44 -46.91 -2.05
C SER A 550 -22.41 -48.02 -2.25
N GLN A 551 -21.91 -48.17 -3.48
CA GLN A 551 -20.81 -49.06 -3.84
C GLN A 551 -19.46 -48.41 -3.49
N LEU A 552 -19.42 -47.09 -3.31
CA LEU A 552 -18.23 -46.33 -2.90
C LEU A 552 -18.07 -46.18 -1.38
N GLN A 553 -18.87 -46.90 -0.59
CA GLN A 553 -18.84 -46.77 0.85
C GLN A 553 -17.43 -47.12 1.42
N HIS A 554 -16.84 -46.16 2.12
CA HIS A 554 -15.50 -46.25 2.73
C HIS A 554 -14.35 -46.51 1.75
N VAL A 555 -14.52 -46.18 0.47
CA VAL A 555 -13.44 -46.26 -0.53
C VAL A 555 -12.48 -45.08 -0.36
N VAL A 556 -11.18 -45.36 -0.43
CA VAL A 556 -10.13 -44.32 -0.45
C VAL A 556 -9.54 -44.27 -1.85
N ILE A 557 -9.54 -43.08 -2.44
CA ILE A 557 -8.98 -42.84 -3.78
C ILE A 557 -7.77 -41.91 -3.69
N GLN A 558 -6.71 -42.27 -4.41
CA GLN A 558 -5.52 -41.44 -4.60
C GLN A 558 -5.65 -40.57 -5.85
N THR A 559 -4.71 -39.66 -6.06
CA THR A 559 -4.69 -38.77 -7.22
C THR A 559 -4.66 -39.55 -8.53
N GLY A 560 -5.59 -39.25 -9.44
CA GLY A 560 -5.72 -39.92 -10.73
C GLY A 560 -6.43 -41.28 -10.69
N GLU A 561 -6.73 -41.83 -9.50
CA GLU A 561 -7.55 -43.05 -9.40
C GLU A 561 -9.03 -42.76 -9.69
N CYS A 562 -9.72 -43.79 -10.18
CA CYS A 562 -11.13 -43.72 -10.55
C CYS A 562 -11.96 -44.71 -9.71
N ALA A 563 -13.06 -44.21 -9.16
CA ALA A 563 -14.07 -44.98 -8.46
C ALA A 563 -15.37 -44.99 -9.28
N SER A 564 -15.77 -46.15 -9.79
CA SER A 564 -16.95 -46.30 -10.63
C SER A 564 -18.12 -46.96 -9.89
N GLU A 565 -19.33 -46.43 -10.05
CA GLU A 565 -20.58 -47.09 -9.63
C GLU A 565 -21.49 -47.38 -10.82
N CYS A 566 -22.34 -48.39 -10.65
CA CYS A 566 -23.31 -48.78 -11.66
C CYS A 566 -24.70 -48.98 -11.06
N PHE A 567 -25.71 -48.28 -11.58
CA PHE A 567 -27.10 -48.35 -11.13
C PHE A 567 -28.01 -48.84 -12.26
N CYS A 568 -28.86 -49.84 -12.01
CA CYS A 568 -29.80 -50.35 -13.01
C CYS A 568 -31.15 -49.61 -12.91
N LEU A 569 -31.40 -48.74 -13.87
CA LEU A 569 -32.55 -47.82 -13.92
C LEU A 569 -33.57 -48.25 -14.96
N ARG A 570 -34.79 -47.75 -14.83
CA ARG A 570 -35.88 -47.94 -15.76
C ARG A 570 -36.72 -46.67 -15.86
N CYS A 571 -37.18 -46.35 -17.07
CA CYS A 571 -38.16 -45.28 -17.27
C CYS A 571 -39.58 -45.83 -17.05
N PRO A 572 -40.44 -45.22 -16.21
CA PRO A 572 -41.79 -45.71 -15.94
C PRO A 572 -42.68 -45.77 -17.20
N SER A 573 -43.51 -46.82 -17.29
CA SER A 573 -44.51 -47.01 -18.34
C SER A 573 -45.54 -45.86 -18.31
N GLY A 574 -45.74 -45.16 -19.44
CA GLY A 574 -46.62 -43.99 -19.54
C GLY A 574 -45.91 -42.64 -19.70
N THR A 575 -44.57 -42.62 -19.63
CA THR A 575 -43.77 -41.42 -19.94
C THR A 575 -43.83 -41.13 -21.45
N ASN A 576 -44.19 -39.91 -21.84
CA ASN A 576 -44.36 -39.54 -23.25
C ASN A 576 -43.01 -39.62 -23.99
N SER A 577 -42.91 -40.47 -25.01
CA SER A 577 -41.67 -40.78 -25.74
C SER A 577 -41.15 -39.66 -26.64
N ALA A 578 -41.89 -38.54 -26.77
CA ALA A 578 -41.49 -37.38 -27.55
C ALA A 578 -40.53 -36.41 -26.82
N ASN A 579 -40.17 -36.67 -25.55
CA ASN A 579 -39.48 -35.71 -24.69
C ASN A 579 -38.16 -36.24 -24.09
N THR A 580 -37.28 -35.31 -23.72
CA THR A 580 -36.17 -35.56 -22.80
C THR A 580 -36.67 -35.63 -21.36
N VAL A 581 -36.04 -36.48 -20.55
CA VAL A 581 -36.42 -36.73 -19.16
C VAL A 581 -35.29 -36.35 -18.22
N ALA A 582 -35.61 -35.67 -17.11
CA ALA A 582 -34.65 -35.33 -16.07
C ALA A 582 -34.28 -36.58 -15.25
N THR A 583 -32.99 -36.89 -15.20
CA THR A 583 -32.48 -38.06 -14.45
C THR A 583 -32.49 -37.80 -12.95
N GLY A 584 -31.97 -36.65 -12.52
CA GLY A 584 -31.90 -36.24 -11.11
C GLY A 584 -30.50 -35.78 -10.69
N GLN A 585 -30.09 -36.13 -9.48
CA GLN A 585 -28.82 -35.73 -8.89
C GLN A 585 -28.06 -36.91 -8.30
N TYR A 586 -26.74 -36.84 -8.36
CA TYR A 586 -25.81 -37.77 -7.72
C TYR A 586 -25.04 -37.04 -6.63
N LEU A 587 -25.14 -37.54 -5.39
CA LEU A 587 -24.60 -36.89 -4.21
C LEU A 587 -23.50 -37.76 -3.62
N VAL A 588 -22.31 -37.16 -3.46
CA VAL A 588 -21.13 -37.85 -2.92
C VAL A 588 -20.72 -37.18 -1.63
N SER A 589 -20.67 -37.95 -0.55
CA SER A 589 -20.18 -37.53 0.76
C SER A 589 -18.74 -37.97 0.94
N TRP A 590 -17.82 -37.03 1.08
CA TRP A 590 -16.37 -37.27 1.08
C TRP A 590 -15.64 -36.36 2.07
N ARG A 591 -14.39 -36.70 2.37
CA ARG A 591 -13.45 -35.89 3.14
C ARG A 591 -12.01 -36.22 2.78
N ARG A 592 -11.05 -35.41 3.23
CA ARG A 592 -9.64 -35.80 3.20
C ARG A 592 -9.43 -37.04 4.06
N TYR A 593 -8.56 -37.95 3.62
CA TYR A 593 -8.25 -39.14 4.40
C TYR A 593 -7.68 -38.74 5.78
N ALA A 594 -8.27 -39.29 6.85
CA ALA A 594 -7.93 -39.03 8.25
C ALA A 594 -8.14 -37.60 8.79
N HIS A 595 -8.69 -36.67 8.01
CA HIS A 595 -8.83 -35.26 8.43
C HIS A 595 -10.16 -34.62 7.98
N GLY A 596 -10.66 -33.69 8.80
CA GLY A 596 -11.75 -32.79 8.46
C GLY A 596 -13.17 -33.38 8.57
N PRO A 597 -14.19 -32.51 8.56
CA PRO A 597 -15.59 -32.91 8.56
C PRO A 597 -16.01 -33.49 7.21
N LEU A 598 -17.14 -34.20 7.20
CA LEU A 598 -17.73 -34.77 5.99
C LEU A 598 -18.38 -33.67 5.14
N ILE A 599 -18.04 -33.63 3.85
CA ILE A 599 -18.58 -32.68 2.88
C ILE A 599 -19.42 -33.43 1.86
N GLN A 600 -20.52 -32.83 1.41
CA GLN A 600 -21.35 -33.39 0.35
C GLN A 600 -21.22 -32.56 -0.93
N THR A 601 -20.95 -33.23 -2.05
CA THR A 601 -20.93 -32.63 -3.37
C THR A 601 -22.07 -33.19 -4.20
N THR A 602 -22.88 -32.29 -4.77
CA THR A 602 -24.02 -32.63 -5.61
C THR A 602 -23.64 -32.43 -7.08
N VAL A 603 -23.86 -33.47 -7.88
CA VAL A 603 -23.64 -33.48 -9.33
C VAL A 603 -24.98 -33.64 -10.03
N SER A 604 -25.34 -32.69 -10.88
CA SER A 604 -26.54 -32.77 -11.71
C SER A 604 -26.35 -33.83 -12.79
N LEU A 605 -27.30 -34.76 -12.91
CA LEU A 605 -27.24 -35.80 -13.92
C LEU A 605 -27.80 -35.29 -15.27
N PRO A 606 -27.23 -35.72 -16.40
CA PRO A 606 -27.71 -35.33 -17.72
C PRO A 606 -29.13 -35.80 -17.97
N HIS A 607 -29.86 -35.08 -18.83
CA HIS A 607 -31.17 -35.52 -19.30
C HIS A 607 -31.04 -36.71 -20.25
N VAL A 608 -31.99 -37.63 -20.17
CA VAL A 608 -32.08 -38.81 -21.02
C VAL A 608 -33.05 -38.55 -22.16
N ILE A 609 -32.66 -38.89 -23.38
CA ILE A 609 -33.56 -38.87 -24.54
C ILE A 609 -34.31 -40.20 -24.60
N LEU A 610 -35.64 -40.15 -24.71
CA LEU A 610 -36.45 -41.36 -24.79
C LEU A 610 -36.57 -41.88 -26.23
N GLU A 611 -36.54 -43.20 -26.36
CA GLU A 611 -36.81 -43.91 -27.61
C GLU A 611 -38.12 -44.67 -27.51
N SER A 612 -38.95 -44.55 -28.54
CA SER A 612 -40.17 -45.36 -28.68
C SER A 612 -39.83 -46.70 -29.33
N VAL A 613 -39.94 -47.79 -28.57
CA VAL A 613 -39.72 -49.15 -29.07
C VAL A 613 -41.06 -49.84 -29.25
N PRO A 614 -41.57 -49.98 -30.50
CA PRO A 614 -42.90 -50.53 -30.76
C PRO A 614 -43.00 -52.02 -30.41
N VAL A 615 -41.90 -52.75 -30.54
CA VAL A 615 -41.80 -54.17 -30.22
C VAL A 615 -40.54 -54.43 -29.41
N TYR A 616 -40.67 -55.08 -28.25
CA TYR A 616 -39.53 -55.47 -27.43
C TYR A 616 -39.25 -56.97 -27.60
N ILE A 617 -37.96 -57.31 -27.71
CA ILE A 617 -37.55 -58.70 -27.96
C ILE A 617 -36.66 -59.16 -26.81
N THR A 618 -37.02 -60.28 -26.19
CA THR A 618 -36.14 -60.98 -25.24
C THR A 618 -35.83 -62.38 -25.77
N ALA A 619 -34.69 -62.94 -25.37
CA ALA A 619 -34.26 -64.25 -25.83
C ALA A 619 -33.77 -65.11 -24.67
N ASP A 620 -34.32 -66.31 -24.55
CA ASP A 620 -33.79 -67.33 -23.64
C ASP A 620 -32.82 -68.20 -24.43
N LEU A 621 -31.55 -68.17 -24.04
CA LEU A 621 -30.51 -69.07 -24.54
C LEU A 621 -29.70 -69.66 -23.37
N PRO A 622 -29.11 -70.86 -23.53
CA PRO A 622 -28.21 -71.40 -22.52
C PRO A 622 -26.93 -70.57 -22.40
N SER A 623 -26.24 -70.69 -21.27
CA SER A 623 -24.97 -69.97 -21.02
C SER A 623 -23.83 -70.39 -21.94
N PHE A 624 -23.89 -71.59 -22.54
CA PHE A 624 -22.96 -72.08 -23.55
C PHE A 624 -23.61 -73.16 -24.42
N GLY A 625 -23.09 -73.36 -25.63
CA GLY A 625 -23.37 -74.52 -26.47
C GLY A 625 -22.24 -75.55 -26.43
N ARG A 626 -22.44 -76.72 -27.05
CA ARG A 626 -21.41 -77.75 -27.26
C ARG A 626 -21.49 -78.27 -28.69
N VAL A 627 -20.35 -78.40 -29.36
CA VAL A 627 -20.29 -78.90 -30.75
C VAL A 627 -21.07 -80.20 -30.88
N ARG A 628 -21.96 -80.26 -31.88
CA ARG A 628 -22.84 -81.39 -32.19
C ARG A 628 -23.94 -81.72 -31.16
N GLU A 629 -24.21 -80.83 -30.21
CA GLU A 629 -25.35 -80.94 -29.28
C GLU A 629 -26.36 -79.81 -29.55
N SER A 630 -27.62 -80.16 -29.83
CA SER A 630 -28.67 -79.16 -30.07
C SER A 630 -29.08 -78.46 -28.78
N PHE A 631 -29.39 -77.17 -28.88
CA PHE A 631 -29.99 -76.41 -27.79
C PHE A 631 -31.12 -75.50 -28.29
N PRO A 632 -32.18 -75.31 -27.49
CA PRO A 632 -33.27 -74.42 -27.84
C PRO A 632 -32.92 -72.95 -27.55
N VAL A 633 -33.33 -72.07 -28.46
CA VAL A 633 -33.36 -70.62 -28.27
C VAL A 633 -34.80 -70.16 -28.44
N ARG A 634 -35.33 -69.48 -27.43
CA ARG A 634 -36.70 -68.94 -27.44
C ARG A 634 -36.64 -67.43 -27.56
N TYR A 635 -37.19 -66.88 -28.64
CA TYR A 635 -37.40 -65.45 -28.78
C TYR A 635 -38.82 -65.09 -28.36
N HIS A 636 -38.93 -64.06 -27.56
CA HIS A 636 -40.17 -63.50 -27.04
C HIS A 636 -40.33 -62.11 -27.61
N ILE A 637 -41.34 -61.93 -28.46
CA ILE A 637 -41.58 -60.70 -29.20
C ILE A 637 -42.86 -60.08 -28.65
N GLU A 638 -42.71 -59.01 -27.87
CA GLU A 638 -43.80 -58.31 -27.19
C GLU A 638 -44.24 -57.08 -27.98
N ASN A 639 -45.53 -56.99 -28.31
CA ASN A 639 -46.09 -55.77 -28.91
C ASN A 639 -46.43 -54.76 -27.82
N ARG A 640 -45.69 -53.65 -27.78
CA ARG A 640 -45.84 -52.60 -26.77
C ARG A 640 -46.67 -51.41 -27.26
N THR A 641 -47.28 -51.53 -28.43
CA THR A 641 -48.17 -50.51 -28.99
C THR A 641 -49.64 -50.81 -28.69
N ALA A 642 -50.48 -49.78 -28.75
CA ALA A 642 -51.94 -49.92 -28.65
C ALA A 642 -52.58 -50.50 -29.93
N LEU A 643 -51.79 -50.78 -30.97
CA LEU A 643 -52.26 -51.25 -32.27
C LEU A 643 -51.74 -52.66 -32.55
N VAL A 644 -52.48 -53.42 -33.37
CA VAL A 644 -52.00 -54.73 -33.83
C VAL A 644 -50.77 -54.51 -34.72
N GLN A 645 -49.64 -55.08 -34.31
CA GLN A 645 -48.40 -55.02 -35.08
C GLN A 645 -48.28 -56.21 -36.01
N GLU A 646 -47.94 -55.92 -37.25
CA GLU A 646 -47.57 -56.93 -38.23
C GLU A 646 -46.06 -57.08 -38.19
N VAL A 647 -45.58 -58.31 -38.00
CA VAL A 647 -44.17 -58.59 -37.79
C VAL A 647 -43.71 -59.60 -38.82
N GLU A 648 -42.70 -59.22 -39.59
CA GLU A 648 -42.01 -60.09 -40.53
C GLU A 648 -40.68 -60.51 -39.92
N ILE A 649 -40.48 -61.83 -39.80
CA ILE A 649 -39.31 -62.43 -39.18
C ILE A 649 -38.60 -63.26 -40.23
N ALA A 650 -37.29 -63.06 -40.37
CA ALA A 650 -36.43 -63.87 -41.21
C ALA A 650 -35.17 -64.26 -40.44
N VAL A 651 -34.73 -65.51 -40.54
CA VAL A 651 -33.48 -65.98 -39.96
C VAL A 651 -32.42 -66.09 -41.04
N GLU A 652 -31.34 -65.32 -40.90
CA GLU A 652 -30.15 -65.47 -41.71
C GLU A 652 -29.29 -66.63 -41.17
N PRO A 653 -28.83 -67.54 -42.03
CA PRO A 653 -28.02 -68.67 -41.60
C PRO A 653 -26.64 -68.20 -41.11
N SER A 654 -26.06 -68.98 -40.20
CA SER A 654 -24.67 -68.81 -39.73
C SER A 654 -23.89 -70.06 -40.10
N ASP A 655 -22.66 -69.92 -40.61
CA ASP A 655 -21.80 -71.06 -40.96
C ASP A 655 -21.44 -71.91 -39.74
N ALA A 656 -21.54 -71.34 -38.53
CA ALA A 656 -21.26 -72.02 -37.27
C ALA A 656 -22.42 -72.89 -36.77
N PHE A 657 -23.63 -72.76 -37.32
CA PHE A 657 -24.82 -73.43 -36.79
C PHE A 657 -25.75 -73.94 -37.89
N MET A 658 -26.20 -75.19 -37.75
CA MET A 658 -27.46 -75.59 -38.35
C MET A 658 -28.61 -75.18 -37.43
N PHE A 659 -29.80 -74.90 -37.96
CA PHE A 659 -30.97 -74.61 -37.14
C PHE A 659 -32.24 -75.27 -37.65
N SER A 660 -33.16 -75.57 -36.74
CA SER A 660 -34.53 -75.99 -37.04
C SER A 660 -35.52 -74.97 -36.50
N GLY A 661 -36.40 -74.44 -37.36
CA GLY A 661 -37.44 -73.48 -37.03
C GLY A 661 -37.99 -72.79 -38.27
N LEU A 662 -38.92 -71.84 -38.11
CA LEU A 662 -39.49 -71.08 -39.23
C LEU A 662 -38.44 -70.11 -39.80
N LYS A 663 -37.84 -70.44 -40.96
CA LYS A 663 -36.83 -69.60 -41.60
C LYS A 663 -37.36 -68.21 -41.97
N GLN A 664 -38.61 -68.12 -42.41
CA GLN A 664 -39.30 -66.86 -42.68
C GLN A 664 -40.77 -67.00 -42.30
N VAL A 665 -41.29 -66.02 -41.56
CA VAL A 665 -42.70 -65.99 -41.14
C VAL A 665 -43.21 -64.56 -41.06
N ARG A 666 -44.48 -64.37 -41.41
CA ARG A 666 -45.21 -63.13 -41.19
C ARG A 666 -46.39 -63.43 -40.28
N LEU A 667 -46.49 -62.68 -39.18
CA LEU A 667 -47.51 -62.89 -38.16
C LEU A 667 -48.02 -61.56 -37.61
N ARG A 668 -49.13 -61.60 -36.87
CA ARG A 668 -49.72 -60.43 -36.22
C ARG A 668 -49.70 -60.64 -34.71
N ILE A 669 -49.19 -59.64 -33.98
CA ILE A 669 -49.13 -59.64 -32.52
C ILE A 669 -50.15 -58.61 -32.02
N LEU A 670 -51.08 -59.04 -31.17
CA LEU A 670 -52.12 -58.18 -30.61
C LEU A 670 -51.51 -57.14 -29.63
N PRO A 671 -52.15 -55.98 -29.44
CA PRO A 671 -51.68 -54.96 -28.48
C PRO A 671 -51.42 -55.55 -27.09
N GLY A 672 -50.26 -55.27 -26.50
CA GLY A 672 -49.87 -55.72 -25.16
C GLY A 672 -49.67 -57.24 -25.02
N THR A 673 -49.67 -58.00 -26.11
CA THR A 673 -49.43 -59.45 -26.09
C THR A 673 -48.02 -59.79 -26.57
N GLN A 674 -47.58 -60.99 -26.22
CA GLN A 674 -46.28 -61.52 -26.59
C GLN A 674 -46.43 -62.75 -27.48
N GLN A 675 -45.64 -62.81 -28.55
CA GLN A 675 -45.50 -63.97 -29.40
C GLN A 675 -44.17 -64.67 -29.13
N GLN A 676 -44.21 -65.99 -28.93
CA GLN A 676 -43.01 -66.81 -28.74
C GLN A 676 -42.61 -67.52 -30.03
N MET A 677 -41.30 -67.55 -30.30
CA MET A 677 -40.67 -68.23 -31.43
C MET A 677 -39.56 -69.15 -30.92
N LEU A 678 -39.66 -70.45 -31.20
CA LEU A 678 -38.67 -71.45 -30.77
C LEU A 678 -37.81 -71.89 -31.97
N TYR A 679 -36.49 -71.82 -31.80
CA TYR A 679 -35.51 -72.36 -32.74
C TYR A 679 -34.59 -73.34 -32.00
N ASN A 680 -34.28 -74.49 -32.59
CA ASN A 680 -33.21 -75.34 -32.07
C ASN A 680 -31.95 -75.11 -32.89
N TYR A 681 -30.87 -74.69 -32.24
CA TYR A 681 -29.56 -74.47 -32.84
C TYR A 681 -28.65 -75.66 -32.60
N TYR A 682 -27.91 -76.05 -33.63
CA TYR A 682 -26.99 -77.17 -33.65
C TYR A 682 -25.60 -76.65 -34.08
N PRO A 683 -24.69 -76.42 -33.11
CA PRO A 683 -23.38 -75.84 -33.38
C PRO A 683 -22.43 -76.82 -34.09
N LEU A 684 -21.75 -76.32 -35.12
CA LEU A 684 -20.78 -77.04 -35.94
C LEU A 684 -19.32 -76.72 -35.55
N MET A 685 -19.08 -75.51 -35.02
CA MET A 685 -17.75 -75.00 -34.69
C MET A 685 -17.63 -74.66 -33.20
N ALA A 686 -16.47 -74.91 -32.60
CA ALA A 686 -16.15 -74.52 -31.22
C ALA A 686 -15.64 -73.07 -31.14
N GLY A 687 -15.64 -72.47 -29.96
CA GLY A 687 -15.19 -71.09 -29.72
C GLY A 687 -16.34 -70.10 -29.56
N TYR A 688 -16.05 -68.80 -29.61
CA TYR A 688 -17.06 -67.75 -29.53
C TYR A 688 -17.71 -67.56 -30.91
N GLN A 689 -18.91 -68.10 -31.09
CA GLN A 689 -19.54 -68.24 -32.40
C GLN A 689 -20.76 -67.33 -32.55
N THR A 690 -20.95 -66.80 -33.76
CA THR A 690 -22.08 -65.95 -34.11
C THR A 690 -23.34 -66.79 -34.33
N LEU A 691 -24.41 -66.48 -33.60
CA LEU A 691 -25.71 -67.14 -33.71
C LEU A 691 -26.38 -66.82 -35.06
N PRO A 692 -27.24 -67.71 -35.60
CA PRO A 692 -28.12 -67.38 -36.72
C PRO A 692 -28.90 -66.09 -36.44
N GLN A 693 -28.82 -65.11 -37.34
CA GLN A 693 -29.30 -63.76 -37.07
C GLN A 693 -30.82 -63.65 -37.32
N LEU A 694 -31.57 -63.29 -36.28
CA LEU A 694 -33.00 -63.00 -36.38
C LEU A 694 -33.21 -61.56 -36.87
N ASN A 695 -33.72 -61.40 -38.09
CA ASN A 695 -34.16 -60.10 -38.61
C ASN A 695 -35.65 -59.94 -38.35
N VAL A 696 -36.01 -58.86 -37.65
CA VAL A 696 -37.40 -58.50 -37.35
C VAL A 696 -37.71 -57.17 -38.02
N CYS A 697 -38.70 -57.18 -38.91
CA CYS A 697 -39.18 -56.03 -39.65
C CYS A 697 -40.63 -55.74 -39.28
N LEU A 698 -40.96 -54.45 -39.15
CA LEU A 698 -42.30 -53.96 -38.79
C LEU A 698 -42.89 -53.16 -39.97
N PRO A 699 -43.67 -53.76 -40.88
CA PRO A 699 -44.14 -53.09 -42.09
C PRO A 699 -45.01 -51.85 -41.82
N ARG A 700 -45.63 -51.77 -40.63
CA ARG A 700 -46.51 -50.66 -40.22
C ARG A 700 -45.77 -49.52 -39.51
N CYS A 701 -44.48 -49.70 -39.20
CA CYS A 701 -43.63 -48.71 -38.56
C CYS A 701 -42.32 -48.61 -39.37
N PRO A 702 -42.33 -48.01 -40.57
CA PRO A 702 -41.17 -47.96 -41.46
C PRO A 702 -39.98 -47.17 -40.86
N ASP A 703 -40.26 -46.24 -39.94
CA ASP A 703 -39.22 -45.50 -39.20
C ASP A 703 -38.58 -46.33 -38.07
N SER A 704 -39.13 -47.52 -37.76
CA SER A 704 -38.53 -48.43 -36.79
C SER A 704 -37.33 -49.12 -37.42
N ASN A 705 -36.13 -48.58 -37.16
CA ASN A 705 -34.87 -49.15 -37.61
C ASN A 705 -34.80 -50.64 -37.22
N SER A 706 -34.79 -51.55 -38.19
CA SER A 706 -34.51 -52.98 -37.96
C SER A 706 -33.18 -53.17 -37.22
N LEU A 707 -32.22 -52.25 -37.42
CA LEU A 707 -30.97 -52.13 -36.68
C LEU A 707 -31.16 -51.81 -35.18
N ALA A 708 -32.16 -51.01 -34.81
CA ALA A 708 -32.44 -50.69 -33.40
C ALA A 708 -33.05 -51.88 -32.65
N LEU A 709 -33.80 -52.75 -33.32
CA LEU A 709 -34.32 -54.00 -32.73
C LEU A 709 -33.22 -55.06 -32.57
N ARG A 710 -32.19 -55.04 -33.43
CA ARG A 710 -31.04 -55.97 -33.34
C ARG A 710 -30.27 -55.86 -32.02
N ARG A 711 -30.27 -54.70 -31.34
CA ARG A 711 -29.57 -54.55 -30.05
C ARG A 711 -30.13 -55.43 -28.94
N PHE A 712 -31.41 -55.78 -29.03
CA PHE A 712 -32.08 -56.64 -28.06
C PHE A 712 -31.80 -58.14 -28.30
N LEU A 713 -31.28 -58.49 -29.47
CA LEU A 713 -31.00 -59.88 -29.83
C LEU A 713 -29.60 -60.32 -29.35
N PRO A 714 -29.46 -61.58 -28.94
CA PRO A 714 -28.16 -62.19 -28.70
C PRO A 714 -27.44 -62.41 -30.04
N GLN A 715 -26.18 -62.00 -30.13
CA GLN A 715 -25.40 -62.11 -31.37
C GLN A 715 -24.42 -63.29 -31.34
N HIS A 716 -23.91 -63.63 -30.15
CA HIS A 716 -22.86 -64.63 -30.00
C HIS A 716 -23.15 -65.54 -28.81
N ILE A 717 -22.64 -66.77 -28.88
CA ILE A 717 -22.62 -67.72 -27.78
C ILE A 717 -21.27 -68.45 -27.79
N PHE A 718 -20.76 -68.77 -26.60
CA PHE A 718 -19.58 -69.63 -26.52
C PHE A 718 -19.97 -71.09 -26.71
N VAL A 719 -19.34 -71.76 -27.68
CA VAL A 719 -19.50 -73.18 -27.98
C VAL A 719 -18.28 -73.95 -27.51
N LYS A 720 -18.47 -74.85 -26.54
CA LYS A 720 -17.43 -75.76 -26.07
C LYS A 720 -17.12 -76.82 -27.13
N PRO A 721 -15.84 -77.23 -27.30
CA PRO A 721 -15.51 -78.37 -28.14
C PRO A 721 -16.16 -79.65 -27.59
N GLN A 722 -16.35 -80.63 -28.47
CA GLN A 722 -16.78 -81.95 -28.04
C GLN A 722 -15.66 -82.57 -27.20
N GLY A 723 -15.95 -82.90 -25.94
CA GLY A 723 -14.98 -83.61 -25.09
C GLY A 723 -14.66 -84.97 -25.69
N ARG A 724 -13.40 -85.42 -25.61
CA ARG A 724 -13.06 -86.81 -25.92
C ARG A 724 -13.82 -87.71 -24.94
N GLN A 725 -14.60 -88.66 -25.44
CA GLN A 725 -15.09 -89.75 -24.59
C GLN A 725 -13.87 -90.56 -24.14
N LEU A 726 -13.80 -90.90 -22.84
CA LEU A 726 -12.68 -91.62 -22.24
C LEU A 726 -12.64 -93.12 -22.61
N ASP A 727 -13.60 -93.62 -23.40
CA ASP A 727 -13.78 -95.04 -23.70
C ASP A 727 -13.75 -95.38 -25.21
N ASP A 728 -12.80 -94.83 -25.97
CA ASP A 728 -12.43 -95.39 -27.29
C ASP A 728 -11.03 -96.00 -27.22
N THR A 729 -10.95 -97.18 -26.61
CA THR A 729 -9.83 -98.11 -26.83
C THR A 729 -10.03 -98.86 -28.15
N SER A 730 -9.04 -98.70 -29.04
CA SER A 730 -8.76 -99.47 -30.28
C SER A 730 -9.68 -99.15 -31.47
N ILE A 731 -9.17 -98.92 -32.68
CA ILE A 731 -8.46 -99.91 -33.51
C ILE A 731 -7.20 -99.34 -34.20
N ALA A 732 -6.22 -100.22 -34.34
CA ALA A 732 -4.87 -100.03 -34.86
C ALA A 732 -4.74 -100.01 -36.40
N ALA A 733 -3.56 -99.52 -36.83
CA ALA A 733 -2.82 -99.82 -38.07
C ALA A 733 -3.32 -99.24 -39.41
N ALA A 734 -2.69 -98.15 -39.85
CA ALA A 734 -1.75 -98.06 -40.98
C ALA A 734 -1.33 -96.60 -41.19
#